data_AF-A0AAD7YZC8-F1
#
_entry.id   AF-A0AAD7YZC8-F1
#
_cell.length_a   1.000
_cell.length_b   1.000
_cell.length_c   1.000
_cell.angle_alpha   90.00
_cell.angle_beta   90.00
_cell.angle_gamma   90.00
#
_symmetry.space_group_name_H-M   'P 1'
#
loop_
_entity.id
_entity.type
_entity.pdbx_description
1 polymer ?
#
loop_
_entity_poly.entity_id
_entity_poly.type
_entity_poly.pdbx_seq_one_letter_code
_entity_poly.pdbx_strand_id
1 'polypeptide(L)'
;MSLILVLKCLVVFGTTLISAVTVKWLPNSNFNLPENFIGKKLPCSKQTVVFPRSITGSVDIPPETEVRGFILPENGELILEDLLTFGANPAETNCTEEYAYYLDTAVRSWSQADVWSSPKFNKATPDSDRVPCFNDVVEFPEDTKFTVILPKATQHVKEVRVGSEIYYSSHEKFDMNAFDNLVKDTVDGYGEDRIEYYVGLSPEIEFRRIQLVVVDKEEYEEHWCKMLFADVFLTLLCISLSYGCLYDIYTGELLSADLQKFYESNGLLETCAVNVKPCYENEWRRVDGSCNNLESPARATFFSPMTRVLPADFFDGYKARKAESGEELPPPRQVRLKLLNETRSTHKDLNNNVPGYAAFAYIDIGSIHDNENLLGKTTYCCKKEHMNDFACTPNIISDDDPVFGPTDIRCMNATRPVTYQMFQCTQDPVPSPIKKATTPFDLSQIYNSKGEGDRVLRSFKGGELAVEEENGALFPPNGPTASCPTNVLPDETRCFEHYYGTFIPVTLLTTWYVRHHNYIASNLAKLNPCWNDELLYQTARDINIAFYKQVYFYEWNTALQGRDNLIKAGVISKDKGCRDLYDSKMSPEITLEFNLFNRWFHLLQESKTMLYDVHGNFIEEFKSFDATFRTGLLANNMSSFTQSMFRAPCHGGDGTVDPELANSALPAFQRAIDALSGDISKNRNFGLPAYVDYILHFLGIEINTFEDLYTAGLMTKEKVRLLKSTYAHPRDIDVIAGGGWCEKNMKGGNIPLTVANILNDNTLRAIKSDRHWYERCNRPHAFTEKQLKEIRKSTLSCLMCAVGDGVTEVPKKAFYNISPKNPLVTCDKIKKLNFKPWADPACKKKKSSKKTELDS
;
A
#
# COMPACT_ATOMS: atom_id res chain seq x y z
N MET A 1 -10.21 34.96 54.18
CA MET A 1 -8.97 35.61 53.71
C MET A 1 -8.52 34.89 52.44
N SER A 2 -9.11 35.08 51.26
CA SER A 2 -9.72 36.28 50.67
C SER A 2 -8.70 37.40 50.36
N LEU A 3 -8.65 37.75 49.07
CA LEU A 3 -8.24 39.03 48.47
C LEU A 3 -6.76 39.48 48.40
N ILE A 4 -5.77 38.79 48.96
CA ILE A 4 -4.35 39.26 48.86
C ILE A 4 -3.53 38.56 47.76
N LEU A 5 -3.80 37.28 47.40
CA LEU A 5 -3.03 36.60 46.34
C LEU A 5 -3.37 37.06 44.91
N VAL A 6 -4.57 37.58 44.66
CA VAL A 6 -5.01 37.97 43.30
C VAL A 6 -4.32 39.24 42.80
N LEU A 7 -3.80 40.09 43.71
CA LEU A 7 -3.20 41.38 43.35
C LEU A 7 -1.69 41.34 43.02
N LYS A 8 -1.01 40.19 43.14
CA LYS A 8 0.42 40.06 42.78
C LYS A 8 0.70 39.40 41.42
N CYS A 9 -0.30 38.84 40.75
CA CYS A 9 -0.16 38.33 39.38
C CYS A 9 -0.36 39.39 38.29
N LEU A 10 -0.67 40.65 38.64
CA LEU A 10 -0.99 41.73 37.70
C LEU A 10 0.18 42.71 37.42
N VAL A 11 1.38 42.49 37.99
CA VAL A 11 2.50 43.44 37.87
C VAL A 11 3.85 42.74 37.57
N VAL A 12 3.85 41.74 36.68
CA VAL A 12 5.05 41.37 35.88
C VAL A 12 4.68 40.96 34.43
N PHE A 13 3.65 41.58 33.84
CA PHE A 13 3.61 41.72 32.37
C PHE A 13 4.46 42.94 31.99
N GLY A 14 5.74 42.86 32.31
CA GLY A 14 6.74 43.81 31.84
C GLY A 14 6.96 43.58 30.35
N THR A 15 6.66 44.59 29.54
CA THR A 15 6.83 44.58 28.09
C THR A 15 8.30 44.40 27.70
N THR A 16 8.74 43.16 27.52
CA THR A 16 9.87 42.90 26.61
C THR A 16 9.36 43.10 25.19
N LEU A 17 9.55 44.32 24.68
CA LEU A 17 9.63 44.57 23.24
C LEU A 17 10.74 43.66 22.68
N ILE A 18 10.36 42.47 22.25
CA ILE A 18 11.21 41.70 21.33
C ILE A 18 11.17 42.51 20.03
N SER A 19 12.21 43.32 19.83
CA SER A 19 12.43 43.95 18.54
C SER A 19 12.40 42.86 17.48
N ALA A 20 11.59 43.05 16.44
CA ALA A 20 11.61 42.15 15.30
C ALA A 20 13.06 42.07 14.79
N VAL A 21 13.59 40.85 14.71
CA VAL A 21 14.97 40.62 14.28
C VAL A 21 14.92 40.18 12.84
N THR A 22 15.70 40.82 11.98
CA THR A 22 15.84 40.41 10.59
C THR A 22 16.55 39.06 10.51
N VAL A 23 16.00 38.15 9.73
CA VAL A 23 16.64 36.90 9.33
C VAL A 23 16.83 36.96 7.81
N LYS A 24 18.09 36.84 7.37
CA LYS A 24 18.50 37.01 5.97
C LYS A 24 18.77 35.69 5.30
N TRP A 25 18.26 35.52 4.09
CA TRP A 25 18.59 34.39 3.22
C TRP A 25 20.06 34.47 2.76
N LEU A 26 20.77 33.34 2.79
CA LEU A 26 22.19 33.23 2.38
C LEU A 26 22.41 32.60 0.99
N PRO A 27 21.65 31.57 0.56
CA PRO A 27 21.85 30.92 -0.74
C PRO A 27 21.70 31.87 -1.92
N ASN A 28 22.63 31.74 -2.87
CA ASN A 28 22.72 32.60 -4.04
C ASN A 28 23.49 31.85 -5.13
N SER A 29 22.93 31.71 -6.34
CA SER A 29 23.53 30.98 -7.46
C SER A 29 24.62 31.77 -8.20
N ASN A 30 24.87 33.03 -7.81
CA ASN A 30 25.85 33.89 -8.47
C ASN A 30 27.25 33.22 -8.52
N PHE A 31 27.75 33.03 -9.74
CA PHE A 31 29.02 32.38 -10.02
C PHE A 31 30.25 33.16 -9.51
N ASN A 32 30.12 34.47 -9.25
CA ASN A 32 31.18 35.29 -8.66
C ASN A 32 31.24 35.24 -7.11
N LEU A 33 30.51 34.32 -6.46
CA LEU A 33 30.67 34.07 -5.02
C LEU A 33 31.69 32.95 -4.74
N PRO A 34 32.79 33.23 -4.02
CA PRO A 34 33.76 32.21 -3.60
C PRO A 34 33.12 31.03 -2.88
N GLU A 35 32.08 31.29 -2.08
CA GLU A 35 31.31 30.30 -1.30
C GLU A 35 30.71 29.17 -2.16
N ASN A 36 30.48 29.43 -3.45
CA ASN A 36 29.91 28.48 -4.40
C ASN A 36 30.97 27.54 -5.02
N PHE A 37 32.21 27.57 -4.53
CA PHE A 37 33.27 26.64 -4.95
C PHE A 37 33.86 25.88 -3.77
N ILE A 38 34.25 24.63 -4.01
CA ILE A 38 35.03 23.85 -3.06
C ILE A 38 36.34 24.60 -2.76
N GLY A 39 36.63 24.83 -1.47
CA GLY A 39 37.78 25.64 -1.02
C GLY A 39 37.49 27.13 -0.82
N LYS A 40 36.26 27.59 -1.11
CA LYS A 40 35.79 28.97 -0.93
C LYS A 40 36.64 30.03 -1.66
N LYS A 41 36.91 29.79 -2.94
CA LYS A 41 37.71 30.65 -3.83
C LYS A 41 37.17 30.57 -5.25
N LEU A 42 37.19 31.70 -5.95
CA LEU A 42 36.82 31.75 -7.37
C LEU A 42 37.86 31.01 -8.24
N PRO A 43 37.44 30.46 -9.39
CA PRO A 43 38.33 29.82 -10.35
C PRO A 43 39.25 30.84 -11.02
N CYS A 44 40.44 30.39 -11.37
CA CYS A 44 41.44 31.16 -12.12
C CYS A 44 41.45 30.78 -13.62
N SER A 45 42.20 31.53 -14.44
CA SER A 45 42.39 31.25 -15.88
C SER A 45 42.96 29.86 -16.20
N LYS A 46 43.64 29.23 -15.24
CA LYS A 46 44.30 27.92 -15.37
C LYS A 46 43.45 26.73 -14.92
N GLN A 47 42.32 26.97 -14.24
CA GLN A 47 41.44 25.93 -13.73
C GLN A 47 40.30 25.62 -14.69
N THR A 48 39.99 24.33 -14.84
CA THR A 48 38.75 23.88 -15.48
C THR A 48 37.65 23.88 -14.43
N VAL A 49 36.56 24.61 -14.65
CA VAL A 49 35.42 24.58 -13.71
C VAL A 49 34.59 23.33 -13.97
N VAL A 50 34.34 22.57 -12.91
CA VAL A 50 33.56 21.34 -12.94
C VAL A 50 32.23 21.61 -12.27
N PHE A 51 31.17 21.61 -13.07
CA PHE A 51 29.81 21.67 -12.56
C PHE A 51 29.37 20.28 -12.04
N PRO A 52 28.44 20.21 -11.07
CA PRO A 52 27.87 18.94 -10.64
C PRO A 52 27.10 18.28 -11.78
N ARG A 53 26.91 16.95 -11.71
CA ARG A 53 26.26 16.16 -12.76
C ARG A 53 24.85 16.65 -13.12
N SER A 54 24.14 17.27 -12.17
CA SER A 54 22.89 17.98 -12.37
C SER A 54 22.98 19.34 -11.68
N ILE A 55 22.50 20.40 -12.33
CA ILE A 55 22.25 21.72 -11.71
C ILE A 55 20.73 21.93 -11.70
N THR A 56 20.21 22.42 -10.57
CA THR A 56 18.76 22.42 -10.28
C THR A 56 18.10 23.78 -10.53
N GLY A 57 18.90 24.85 -10.65
CA GLY A 57 18.46 26.18 -11.06
C GLY A 57 19.45 26.81 -12.03
N SER A 58 19.06 27.90 -12.69
CA SER A 58 19.90 28.61 -13.65
C SER A 58 21.09 29.27 -12.95
N VAL A 59 22.30 29.06 -13.49
CA VAL A 59 23.53 29.72 -13.04
C VAL A 59 24.00 30.68 -14.13
N ASP A 60 24.05 31.97 -13.82
CA ASP A 60 24.63 32.96 -14.73
C ASP A 60 26.15 32.92 -14.63
N ILE A 61 26.80 32.75 -15.78
CA ILE A 61 28.24 32.92 -15.92
C ILE A 61 28.49 34.36 -16.36
N PRO A 62 29.15 35.17 -15.52
CA PRO A 62 29.29 36.59 -15.75
C PRO A 62 30.22 36.88 -16.94
N PRO A 63 30.03 38.05 -17.58
CA PRO A 63 30.92 38.50 -18.64
C PRO A 63 32.37 38.59 -18.15
N GLU A 64 33.33 38.42 -19.08
CA GLU A 64 34.78 38.48 -18.81
C GLU A 64 35.35 37.36 -17.93
N THR A 65 34.60 36.27 -17.68
CA THR A 65 35.13 35.10 -16.96
C THR A 65 36.32 34.47 -17.70
N GLU A 66 37.52 34.51 -17.11
CA GLU A 66 38.74 33.82 -17.57
C GLU A 66 38.92 32.47 -16.85
N VAL A 67 38.80 31.35 -17.56
CA VAL A 67 39.04 29.99 -17.03
C VAL A 67 39.70 29.09 -18.08
N ARG A 68 40.19 27.91 -17.72
CA ARG A 68 40.78 26.96 -18.70
C ARG A 68 39.73 26.25 -19.55
N GLY A 69 38.52 26.08 -19.02
CA GLY A 69 37.42 25.36 -19.66
C GLY A 69 36.30 25.04 -18.65
N PHE A 70 35.19 24.50 -19.15
CA PHE A 70 34.08 24.00 -18.34
C PHE A 70 33.84 22.50 -18.59
N ILE A 71 33.55 21.76 -17.52
CA ILE A 71 32.91 20.44 -17.59
C ILE A 71 31.44 20.67 -17.20
N LEU A 72 30.57 20.58 -18.21
CA LEU A 72 29.14 20.90 -18.12
C LEU A 72 28.35 19.79 -17.39
N PRO A 73 27.19 20.12 -16.78
CA PRO A 73 26.28 19.12 -16.23
C PRO A 73 25.63 18.25 -17.33
N GLU A 74 25.09 17.10 -16.95
CA GLU A 74 24.21 16.31 -17.84
C GLU A 74 22.80 16.90 -17.92
N ASN A 75 22.32 17.54 -16.85
CA ASN A 75 21.01 18.22 -16.79
C ASN A 75 21.14 19.55 -16.03
N GLY A 76 20.42 20.60 -16.47
CA GLY A 76 20.42 21.92 -15.83
C GLY A 76 20.63 23.06 -16.84
N GLU A 77 20.68 24.30 -16.35
CA GLU A 77 20.81 25.50 -17.19
C GLU A 77 22.00 26.37 -16.76
N LEU A 78 22.84 26.75 -17.72
CA LEU A 78 23.88 27.76 -17.58
C LEU A 78 23.55 28.92 -18.53
N ILE A 79 23.38 30.12 -17.99
CA ILE A 79 23.12 31.34 -18.76
C ILE A 79 24.47 32.04 -18.95
N LEU A 80 24.85 32.31 -20.20
CA LEU A 80 26.14 32.95 -20.52
C LEU A 80 25.82 34.37 -21.02
N GLU A 81 26.13 35.39 -20.23
CA GLU A 81 25.61 36.74 -20.47
C GLU A 81 26.41 37.55 -21.52
N ASP A 82 27.71 37.27 -21.71
CA ASP A 82 28.54 37.84 -22.80
C ASP A 82 29.83 37.00 -23.03
N LEU A 83 30.89 37.61 -23.56
CA LEU A 83 32.20 37.02 -23.86
C LEU A 83 32.85 36.29 -22.67
N LEU A 84 33.15 35.00 -22.89
CA LEU A 84 33.95 34.15 -22.00
C LEU A 84 35.32 33.87 -22.61
N THR A 85 36.37 33.84 -21.79
CA THR A 85 37.74 33.58 -22.26
C THR A 85 38.23 32.23 -21.75
N PHE A 86 38.48 31.31 -22.69
CA PHE A 86 38.99 29.97 -22.40
C PHE A 86 40.49 29.85 -22.69
N GLY A 87 41.30 29.67 -21.64
CA GLY A 87 42.73 29.39 -21.77
C GLY A 87 43.57 29.90 -20.60
N ALA A 88 44.70 29.22 -20.34
CA ALA A 88 45.61 29.56 -19.26
C ALA A 88 46.35 30.89 -19.51
N ASN A 89 46.12 31.90 -18.67
CA ASN A 89 46.84 33.17 -18.74
C ASN A 89 48.30 32.98 -18.26
N PRO A 90 49.33 33.19 -19.10
CA PRO A 90 50.72 32.90 -18.72
C PRO A 90 51.23 33.74 -17.55
N ALA A 91 50.67 34.93 -17.33
CA ALA A 91 51.07 35.85 -16.27
C ALA A 91 50.60 35.43 -14.87
N GLU A 92 49.59 34.57 -14.77
CA GLU A 92 48.97 34.20 -13.50
C GLU A 92 49.78 33.11 -12.75
N THR A 93 50.57 33.51 -11.76
CA THR A 93 51.54 32.61 -11.09
C THR A 93 51.02 31.91 -9.83
N ASN A 94 49.90 32.37 -9.25
CA ASN A 94 49.37 31.87 -7.98
C ASN A 94 48.36 30.71 -8.12
N CYS A 95 48.05 30.26 -9.34
CA CYS A 95 47.09 29.18 -9.56
C CYS A 95 47.80 27.85 -9.87
N THR A 96 47.69 26.89 -8.95
CA THR A 96 48.44 25.62 -8.95
C THR A 96 47.56 24.37 -9.10
N GLU A 97 46.24 24.51 -8.94
CA GLU A 97 45.27 23.42 -9.06
C GLU A 97 44.70 23.36 -10.49
N GLU A 98 44.35 22.17 -10.97
CA GLU A 98 43.87 21.96 -12.35
C GLU A 98 42.35 22.16 -12.49
N TYR A 99 41.59 22.00 -11.41
CA TYR A 99 40.13 22.04 -11.40
C TYR A 99 39.62 22.98 -10.31
N ALA A 100 38.43 23.54 -10.54
CA ALA A 100 37.64 24.24 -9.53
C ALA A 100 36.23 23.64 -9.55
N TYR A 101 35.73 23.13 -8.42
CA TYR A 101 34.45 22.43 -8.37
C TYR A 101 33.36 23.38 -7.91
N TYR A 102 32.37 23.62 -8.77
CA TYR A 102 31.21 24.43 -8.44
C TYR A 102 30.22 23.62 -7.58
N LEU A 103 29.62 24.29 -6.60
CA LEU A 103 28.61 23.76 -5.70
C LEU A 103 27.26 24.35 -6.08
N ASP A 104 26.29 23.52 -6.45
CA ASP A 104 24.91 23.98 -6.62
C ASP A 104 24.35 24.38 -5.23
N THR A 105 24.40 25.69 -4.97
CA THR A 105 23.80 26.37 -3.81
C THR A 105 22.51 27.09 -4.19
N ALA A 106 22.14 27.11 -5.46
CA ALA A 106 21.00 27.86 -5.99
C ALA A 106 19.69 27.47 -5.31
N VAL A 107 19.49 26.16 -5.15
CA VAL A 107 18.26 25.58 -4.62
C VAL A 107 18.47 25.10 -3.19
N ARG A 108 17.76 25.70 -2.23
CA ARG A 108 17.85 25.35 -0.80
C ARG A 108 16.48 25.45 -0.14
N SER A 109 16.29 24.66 0.93
CA SER A 109 15.01 24.67 1.65
C SER A 109 14.97 25.76 2.70
N TRP A 110 13.85 26.46 2.78
CA TRP A 110 13.52 27.38 3.87
C TRP A 110 13.69 26.72 5.26
N SER A 111 13.48 25.41 5.40
CA SER A 111 13.63 24.72 6.68
C SER A 111 15.06 24.31 7.03
N GLN A 112 16.05 24.56 6.18
CA GLN A 112 17.46 24.34 6.51
C GLN A 112 17.94 25.44 7.46
N ALA A 113 18.81 25.10 8.41
CA ALA A 113 19.23 26.00 9.50
C ALA A 113 20.49 26.82 9.18
N ASP A 114 21.28 26.36 8.22
CA ASP A 114 22.56 26.93 7.78
C ASP A 114 22.41 27.92 6.60
N VAL A 115 21.21 27.99 6.01
CA VAL A 115 20.88 28.88 4.88
C VAL A 115 20.32 30.24 5.33
N TRP A 116 20.22 30.46 6.64
CA TRP A 116 19.76 31.70 7.25
C TRP A 116 20.86 32.33 8.11
N SER A 117 20.97 33.65 8.05
CA SER A 117 21.79 34.43 8.98
C SER A 117 20.95 35.43 9.78
N SER A 118 21.32 35.64 11.03
CA SER A 118 20.72 36.65 11.88
C SER A 118 21.67 36.97 13.04
N PRO A 119 21.73 38.21 13.54
CA PRO A 119 22.49 38.56 14.74
C PRO A 119 22.10 37.77 16.00
N LYS A 120 20.92 37.11 16.02
CA LYS A 120 20.48 36.24 17.13
C LYS A 120 21.08 34.82 17.09
N PHE A 121 21.77 34.43 16.01
CA PHE A 121 22.34 33.09 15.86
C PHE A 121 23.78 33.02 16.39
N ASN A 122 24.09 31.97 17.14
CA ASN A 122 25.44 31.66 17.60
C ASN A 122 25.67 30.14 17.58
N LYS A 123 26.90 29.68 17.89
CA LYS A 123 27.27 28.25 17.84
C LYS A 123 26.42 27.32 18.71
N ALA A 124 25.75 27.83 19.75
CA ALA A 124 24.86 27.06 20.62
C ALA A 124 23.36 27.25 20.30
N THR A 125 23.00 28.09 19.32
CA THR A 125 21.61 28.21 18.85
C THR A 125 21.20 26.90 18.17
N PRO A 126 20.14 26.20 18.63
CA PRO A 126 19.61 25.01 17.98
C PRO A 126 19.20 25.29 16.53
N ASP A 127 19.31 24.30 15.66
CA ASP A 127 19.03 24.47 14.24
C ASP A 127 17.55 24.84 13.97
N SER A 128 16.61 24.38 14.81
CA SER A 128 15.20 24.80 14.81
C SER A 128 15.00 26.31 15.02
N ASP A 129 15.90 26.94 15.75
CA ASP A 129 15.80 28.35 16.15
C ASP A 129 16.54 29.27 15.17
N ARG A 130 17.17 28.70 14.12
CA ARG A 130 17.81 29.41 13.01
C ARG A 130 16.89 29.63 11.81
N VAL A 131 15.75 28.93 11.76
CA VAL A 131 14.72 29.12 10.73
C VAL A 131 13.80 30.30 11.11
N PRO A 132 13.36 31.16 10.17
CA PRO A 132 12.50 32.30 10.48
C PRO A 132 11.17 31.92 11.14
N CYS A 133 10.73 32.71 12.12
CA CYS A 133 9.47 32.49 12.85
C CYS A 133 8.55 33.72 12.88
N PHE A 134 7.39 33.61 13.54
CA PHE A 134 6.26 34.55 13.46
C PHE A 134 6.54 36.01 13.88
N ASN A 135 7.64 36.27 14.59
CA ASN A 135 8.07 37.62 14.97
C ASN A 135 9.21 38.18 14.11
N ASP A 136 9.80 37.36 13.23
CA ASP A 136 10.94 37.73 12.41
C ASP A 136 10.51 38.48 11.15
N VAL A 137 11.39 39.38 10.70
CA VAL A 137 11.32 39.97 9.36
C VAL A 137 12.23 39.15 8.46
N VAL A 138 11.67 38.53 7.43
CA VAL A 138 12.46 37.80 6.44
C VAL A 138 12.92 38.77 5.38
N GLU A 139 14.23 38.83 5.16
CA GLU A 139 14.84 39.67 4.15
C GLU A 139 15.60 38.81 3.13
N PHE A 140 15.15 38.91 1.88
CA PHE A 140 15.90 38.42 0.73
C PHE A 140 16.78 39.56 0.19
N PRO A 141 18.05 39.29 -0.14
CA PRO A 141 18.92 40.32 -0.71
C PRO A 141 18.49 40.67 -2.14
N GLU A 142 18.42 41.98 -2.43
CA GLU A 142 18.32 42.52 -3.80
C GLU A 142 19.46 41.98 -4.68
N ASP A 143 19.23 41.89 -6.00
CA ASP A 143 20.21 41.48 -7.02
C ASP A 143 20.83 40.07 -6.84
N THR A 144 20.05 39.10 -6.34
CA THR A 144 20.51 37.71 -6.17
C THR A 144 19.52 36.71 -6.77
N LYS A 145 20.03 35.66 -7.43
CA LYS A 145 19.23 34.54 -7.95
C LYS A 145 19.34 33.34 -7.02
N PHE A 146 18.20 32.76 -6.66
CA PHE A 146 18.09 31.60 -5.79
C PHE A 146 16.68 30.99 -5.92
N THR A 147 16.54 29.71 -5.60
CA THR A 147 15.25 29.01 -5.54
C THR A 147 15.02 28.52 -4.11
N VAL A 148 13.97 29.03 -3.47
CA VAL A 148 13.61 28.63 -2.11
C VAL A 148 12.62 27.47 -2.16
N ILE A 149 13.03 26.28 -1.73
CA ILE A 149 12.08 25.19 -1.45
C ILE A 149 11.36 25.54 -0.16
N LEU A 150 10.20 26.17 -0.28
CA LEU A 150 9.32 26.45 0.86
C LEU A 150 8.96 25.15 1.57
N PRO A 151 8.81 25.17 2.91
CA PRO A 151 8.39 23.98 3.61
C PRO A 151 6.96 23.71 3.17
N LYS A 152 6.59 22.43 3.12
CA LYS A 152 5.21 21.99 2.95
C LYS A 152 4.24 22.62 3.99
N ALA A 153 4.77 23.27 5.03
CA ALA A 153 4.07 24.04 6.06
C ALA A 153 3.93 25.54 5.76
N THR A 154 2.72 26.08 5.94
CA THR A 154 2.50 27.54 6.06
C THR A 154 3.45 28.10 7.13
N GLN A 155 4.40 28.92 6.68
CA GLN A 155 5.28 29.67 7.57
C GLN A 155 4.56 30.95 7.98
N HIS A 156 4.48 31.17 9.29
CA HIS A 156 4.08 32.46 9.82
C HIS A 156 5.35 33.24 10.14
N VAL A 157 5.49 34.41 9.52
CA VAL A 157 6.54 35.41 9.76
C VAL A 157 5.87 36.78 9.90
N LYS A 158 6.55 37.77 10.46
CA LYS A 158 5.94 39.09 10.71
C LYS A 158 5.77 39.88 9.42
N GLU A 159 6.82 39.83 8.59
CA GLU A 159 7.03 40.62 7.38
C GLU A 159 7.96 39.85 6.43
N VAL A 160 7.74 39.95 5.12
CA VAL A 160 8.69 39.50 4.09
C VAL A 160 9.03 40.68 3.20
N ARG A 161 10.32 40.90 2.98
CA ARG A 161 10.84 41.97 2.12
C ARG A 161 11.96 41.48 1.21
N VAL A 162 12.07 42.12 0.04
CA VAL A 162 13.24 42.02 -0.84
C VAL A 162 13.94 43.37 -0.74
N GLY A 163 15.12 43.37 -0.12
CA GLY A 163 15.84 44.58 0.29
C GLY A 163 14.96 45.62 0.98
N SER A 164 14.65 46.71 0.27
CA SER A 164 13.88 47.85 0.79
C SER A 164 12.35 47.75 0.67
N GLU A 165 11.83 46.84 -0.15
CA GLU A 165 10.39 46.72 -0.45
C GLU A 165 9.70 45.61 0.35
N ILE A 166 8.53 45.92 0.92
CA ILE A 166 7.74 44.99 1.74
C ILE A 166 6.66 44.32 0.89
N TYR A 167 6.74 43.00 0.76
CA TYR A 167 5.83 42.17 -0.06
C TYR A 167 4.74 41.49 0.77
N TYR A 168 5.00 41.28 2.06
CA TYR A 168 4.03 40.74 3.01
C TYR A 168 4.20 41.44 4.36
N SER A 169 3.10 41.87 4.97
CA SER A 169 3.06 42.36 6.34
C SER A 169 1.78 41.89 7.02
N SER A 170 1.92 41.36 8.24
CA SER A 170 0.81 40.84 9.04
C SER A 170 -0.16 41.91 9.60
N HIS A 171 -0.07 43.16 9.13
CA HIS A 171 -0.83 44.31 9.67
C HIS A 171 -1.64 45.12 8.66
N GLU A 172 -1.58 44.87 7.35
CA GLU A 172 -2.36 45.61 6.35
C GLU A 172 -3.30 44.73 5.52
N LYS A 173 -4.40 45.33 5.03
CA LYS A 173 -5.41 44.64 4.21
C LYS A 173 -4.95 44.62 2.76
N PHE A 174 -4.96 43.43 2.16
CA PHE A 174 -4.63 43.19 0.76
C PHE A 174 -5.53 44.01 -0.20
N ASP A 175 -4.93 44.92 -0.97
CA ASP A 175 -5.62 45.68 -2.03
C ASP A 175 -5.54 44.95 -3.37
N MET A 176 -6.68 44.41 -3.78
CA MET A 176 -6.83 43.64 -5.02
C MET A 176 -6.59 44.47 -6.29
N ASN A 177 -6.86 45.78 -6.27
CA ASN A 177 -6.76 46.62 -7.46
C ASN A 177 -5.31 47.03 -7.77
N ALA A 178 -4.46 47.13 -6.74
CA ALA A 178 -3.02 47.33 -6.93
C ALA A 178 -2.38 46.08 -7.56
N PHE A 179 -2.79 44.89 -7.11
CA PHE A 179 -2.31 43.61 -7.64
C PHE A 179 -2.73 43.38 -9.11
N ASP A 180 -3.96 43.74 -9.50
CA ASP A 180 -4.47 43.55 -10.86
C ASP A 180 -3.75 44.42 -11.91
N ASN A 181 -3.27 45.61 -11.52
CA ASN A 181 -2.44 46.47 -12.37
C ASN A 181 -0.99 45.96 -12.45
N LEU A 182 -0.41 45.54 -11.32
CA LEU A 182 0.95 44.97 -11.26
C LEU A 182 1.09 43.74 -12.19
N VAL A 183 0.07 42.88 -12.27
CA VAL A 183 0.07 41.72 -13.17
C VAL A 183 0.11 42.15 -14.64
N LYS A 184 -0.60 43.22 -15.03
CA LYS A 184 -0.55 43.74 -16.42
C LYS A 184 0.81 44.34 -16.77
N ASP A 185 1.32 45.23 -15.92
CA ASP A 185 2.60 45.90 -16.16
C ASP A 185 3.77 44.88 -16.18
N THR A 186 3.64 43.75 -15.48
CA THR A 186 4.62 42.64 -15.51
C THR A 186 4.51 41.80 -16.80
N VAL A 187 3.30 41.56 -17.31
CA VAL A 187 3.11 40.81 -18.58
C VAL A 187 3.67 41.60 -19.77
N ASP A 188 3.38 42.90 -19.85
CA ASP A 188 3.88 43.79 -20.90
C ASP A 188 5.43 43.89 -20.92
N GLY A 189 6.09 43.60 -19.79
CA GLY A 189 7.55 43.67 -19.64
C GLY A 189 8.33 42.45 -20.16
N TYR A 190 7.72 41.27 -20.29
CA TYR A 190 8.43 40.01 -20.59
C TYR A 190 8.14 39.38 -21.97
N GLY A 191 7.13 39.88 -22.68
CA GLY A 191 6.77 39.45 -24.04
C GLY A 191 5.85 38.23 -24.08
N GLU A 192 4.75 38.34 -24.82
CA GLU A 192 3.60 37.41 -24.77
C GLU A 192 3.91 35.97 -25.24
N ASP A 193 4.97 35.75 -26.01
CA ASP A 193 5.27 34.46 -26.67
C ASP A 193 5.81 33.35 -25.74
N ARG A 194 5.88 33.55 -24.41
CA ARG A 194 6.46 32.57 -23.46
C ARG A 194 5.66 32.27 -22.18
N ILE A 195 4.41 32.74 -22.04
CA ILE A 195 3.59 32.48 -20.85
C ILE A 195 2.13 32.22 -21.27
N GLU A 196 1.55 31.08 -20.86
CA GLU A 196 0.09 30.88 -20.91
C GLU A 196 -0.51 31.03 -19.50
N TYR A 197 -1.56 31.84 -19.37
CA TYR A 197 -2.26 32.10 -18.11
C TYR A 197 -3.77 31.95 -18.30
N TYR A 198 -4.49 31.46 -17.28
CA TYR A 198 -5.95 31.34 -17.32
C TYR A 198 -6.60 32.10 -16.16
N VAL A 199 -7.37 33.15 -16.47
CA VAL A 199 -8.27 33.81 -15.52
C VAL A 199 -9.65 33.16 -15.60
N GLY A 200 -9.82 32.04 -14.89
CA GLY A 200 -11.08 31.30 -14.81
C GLY A 200 -11.92 31.67 -13.58
N LEU A 201 -13.10 32.28 -13.77
CA LEU A 201 -14.09 32.44 -12.70
C LEU A 201 -14.81 31.10 -12.45
N SER A 202 -14.55 30.47 -11.30
CA SER A 202 -15.26 29.25 -10.88
C SER A 202 -16.63 29.58 -10.24
N PRO A 203 -17.74 28.91 -10.61
CA PRO A 203 -19.06 29.22 -10.04
C PRO A 203 -19.30 28.55 -8.68
N GLU A 204 -19.41 29.41 -7.64
CA GLU A 204 -19.99 29.15 -6.30
C GLU A 204 -19.23 28.19 -5.35
N ILE A 205 -19.12 28.37 -4.02
CA ILE A 205 -19.36 29.46 -3.04
C ILE A 205 -18.48 29.05 -1.82
N GLU A 206 -17.85 29.89 -1.00
CA GLU A 206 -18.02 31.33 -0.73
C GLU A 206 -16.69 32.12 -0.66
N PHE A 207 -15.56 31.48 -0.31
CA PHE A 207 -14.30 32.17 0.01
C PHE A 207 -13.54 32.64 -1.24
N ARG A 208 -13.37 33.95 -1.39
CA ARG A 208 -12.55 34.56 -2.45
C ARG A 208 -11.07 34.27 -2.19
N ARG A 209 -10.45 33.47 -3.07
CA ARG A 209 -8.99 33.32 -3.18
C ARG A 209 -8.59 33.58 -4.63
N ILE A 210 -7.60 34.45 -4.83
CA ILE A 210 -6.79 34.43 -6.06
C ILE A 210 -5.70 33.39 -5.82
N GLN A 211 -5.38 32.61 -6.84
CA GLN A 211 -4.25 31.70 -6.84
C GLN A 211 -3.44 31.96 -8.11
N LEU A 212 -2.21 32.46 -7.94
CA LEU A 212 -1.24 32.52 -9.04
C LEU A 212 -0.57 31.15 -9.12
N VAL A 213 -0.65 30.49 -10.28
CA VAL A 213 -0.07 29.15 -10.49
C VAL A 213 0.65 29.15 -11.83
N VAL A 214 1.98 29.18 -11.78
CA VAL A 214 2.86 28.80 -12.90
C VAL A 214 3.30 27.37 -12.63
N VAL A 215 3.03 26.46 -13.56
CA VAL A 215 3.41 25.04 -13.47
C VAL A 215 3.81 24.56 -14.86
N ASP A 216 5.03 24.04 -14.98
CA ASP A 216 5.14 22.66 -15.44
C ASP A 216 5.52 21.79 -14.22
N LYS A 217 5.29 20.49 -14.34
CA LYS A 217 4.65 19.62 -13.34
C LYS A 217 5.33 19.32 -11.99
N GLU A 218 4.43 18.93 -11.06
CA GLU A 218 4.61 18.03 -9.89
C GLU A 218 5.39 18.56 -8.66
N GLU A 219 4.99 18.33 -7.39
CA GLU A 219 3.65 18.08 -6.81
C GLU A 219 3.65 18.29 -5.25
N TYR A 220 2.51 18.72 -4.71
CA TYR A 220 1.95 18.48 -3.35
C TYR A 220 2.69 18.76 -1.99
N GLU A 221 2.13 19.75 -1.25
CA GLU A 221 1.53 19.73 0.13
C GLU A 221 2.21 19.34 1.48
N GLU A 222 1.82 20.09 2.54
CA GLU A 222 1.72 19.83 4.02
C GLU A 222 2.89 19.29 4.93
N HIS A 223 3.11 19.68 6.22
CA HIS A 223 2.89 20.90 7.04
C HIS A 223 3.54 20.74 8.49
N TRP A 224 3.72 21.80 9.33
CA TRP A 224 4.11 21.85 10.81
C TRP A 224 5.60 21.54 11.24
N CYS A 225 6.20 21.86 12.43
CA CYS A 225 5.86 22.63 13.68
C CYS A 225 7.06 22.98 14.65
N LYS A 226 6.92 24.08 15.45
CA LYS A 226 7.27 24.36 16.90
C LYS A 226 8.65 24.19 17.62
N MET A 227 9.12 25.34 18.16
CA MET A 227 9.47 25.70 19.58
C MET A 227 10.22 24.76 20.57
N LEU A 228 11.23 25.33 21.26
CA LEU A 228 11.79 24.93 22.57
C LEU A 228 11.86 26.16 23.54
N PHE A 229 12.01 26.12 24.88
CA PHE A 229 11.83 25.12 25.96
C PHE A 229 11.77 25.88 27.32
N ALA A 230 11.04 25.38 28.33
CA ALA A 230 11.38 25.48 29.77
C ALA A 230 10.32 24.82 30.69
N ASP A 231 10.34 23.49 30.85
CA ASP A 231 9.84 22.78 32.05
C ASP A 231 10.26 21.29 31.99
N VAL A 232 11.56 21.08 32.25
CA VAL A 232 12.43 20.14 31.52
C VAL A 232 12.16 18.64 31.76
N PHE A 233 11.32 18.25 32.72
CA PHE A 233 11.01 16.83 32.98
C PHE A 233 9.59 16.37 32.62
N LEU A 234 8.63 17.30 32.45
CA LEU A 234 7.28 16.98 31.98
C LEU A 234 7.14 17.22 30.47
N THR A 235 7.87 18.19 29.91
CA THR A 235 7.79 18.52 28.48
C THR A 235 8.49 17.50 27.58
N LEU A 236 9.60 16.87 28.01
CA LEU A 236 10.24 15.79 27.26
C LEU A 236 9.30 14.58 27.05
N LEU A 237 8.40 14.34 28.02
CA LEU A 237 7.38 13.30 27.96
C LEU A 237 6.13 13.71 27.16
N CYS A 238 6.02 14.99 26.76
CA CYS A 238 4.91 15.52 25.95
C CYS A 238 5.31 15.91 24.52
N ILE A 239 6.59 16.21 24.26
CA ILE A 239 7.09 16.52 22.90
C ILE A 239 7.33 15.23 22.10
N SER A 240 7.66 14.14 22.80
CA SER A 240 7.57 12.77 22.29
C SER A 240 6.13 12.30 22.00
N LEU A 241 5.10 13.08 22.38
CA LEU A 241 3.69 12.78 22.06
C LEU A 241 3.17 13.49 20.79
N SER A 242 4.00 14.27 20.09
CA SER A 242 3.62 14.90 18.81
C SER A 242 4.42 14.42 17.59
N TYR A 243 5.61 13.86 17.81
CA TYR A 243 6.40 13.19 16.78
C TYR A 243 6.28 11.68 16.99
N GLY A 244 6.08 10.91 15.91
CA GLY A 244 6.06 9.46 16.01
C GLY A 244 7.43 8.90 16.38
N CYS A 245 7.45 7.73 16.99
CA CYS A 245 8.69 7.02 17.27
C CYS A 245 9.00 6.06 16.12
N LEU A 246 10.27 5.94 15.75
CA LEU A 246 10.73 4.87 14.87
C LEU A 246 10.78 3.57 15.65
N TYR A 247 10.16 2.54 15.10
CA TYR A 247 10.24 1.16 15.55
C TYR A 247 10.98 0.34 14.50
N ASP A 248 11.79 -0.61 14.93
CA ASP A 248 12.26 -1.67 14.05
C ASP A 248 11.08 -2.55 13.64
N ILE A 249 10.93 -2.79 12.33
CA ILE A 249 9.80 -3.52 11.75
C ILE A 249 9.85 -5.01 12.13
N TYR A 250 11.06 -5.59 12.22
CA TYR A 250 11.22 -7.03 12.39
C TYR A 250 10.93 -7.49 13.83
N THR A 251 11.48 -6.77 14.82
CA THR A 251 11.24 -7.01 16.25
C THR A 251 9.96 -6.35 16.75
N GLY A 252 9.53 -5.25 16.13
CA GLY A 252 8.44 -4.40 16.62
C GLY A 252 8.83 -3.53 17.82
N GLU A 253 10.11 -3.47 18.17
CA GLU A 253 10.65 -2.70 19.30
C GLU A 253 11.07 -1.28 18.88
N LEU A 254 11.28 -0.38 19.84
CA LEU A 254 11.75 0.98 19.57
C LEU A 254 13.17 0.96 18.97
N LEU A 255 13.37 1.72 17.91
CA LEU A 255 14.64 1.74 17.18
C LEU A 255 15.73 2.42 18.01
N SER A 256 16.87 1.77 18.19
CA SER A 256 18.03 2.38 18.87
C SER A 256 18.70 3.41 17.97
N ALA A 257 19.34 4.43 18.55
CA ALA A 257 19.99 5.50 17.79
C ALA A 257 21.12 5.00 16.87
N ASP A 258 21.80 3.91 17.25
CA ASP A 258 22.86 3.31 16.43
C ASP A 258 22.27 2.49 15.27
N LEU A 259 21.19 1.75 15.51
CA LEU A 259 20.48 0.99 14.46
C LEU A 259 19.75 1.94 13.48
N GLN A 260 19.21 3.06 13.97
CA GLN A 260 18.66 4.13 13.13
C GLN A 260 19.72 4.70 12.19
N LYS A 261 20.88 5.12 12.70
CA LYS A 261 21.99 5.62 11.86
C LYS A 261 22.45 4.58 10.85
N PHE A 262 22.50 3.30 11.25
CA PHE A 262 22.81 2.20 10.34
C PHE A 262 21.79 2.08 9.20
N TYR A 263 20.49 2.13 9.49
CA TYR A 263 19.46 2.10 8.44
C TYR A 263 19.46 3.36 7.57
N GLU A 264 19.70 4.55 8.13
CA GLU A 264 19.80 5.81 7.38
C GLU A 264 21.00 5.79 6.41
N SER A 265 22.19 5.45 6.91
CA SER A 265 23.43 5.38 6.11
C SER A 265 23.43 4.33 5.00
N ASN A 266 22.55 3.33 5.07
CA ASN A 266 22.42 2.27 4.07
C ASN A 266 21.12 2.39 3.24
N GLY A 267 20.31 3.44 3.45
CA GLY A 267 19.04 3.62 2.71
C GLY A 267 17.96 2.57 3.02
N LEU A 268 18.01 1.96 4.21
CA LEU A 268 17.15 0.84 4.63
C LEU A 268 15.92 1.29 5.44
N LEU A 269 15.84 2.56 5.82
CA LEU A 269 14.86 3.05 6.81
C LEU A 269 13.40 2.73 6.41
N GLU A 270 13.02 2.87 5.14
CA GLU A 270 11.66 2.57 4.66
C GLU A 270 11.30 1.07 4.67
N THR A 271 12.30 0.19 4.70
CA THR A 271 12.10 -1.27 4.65
C THR A 271 12.26 -1.93 6.02
N CYS A 272 13.15 -1.39 6.86
CA CYS A 272 13.46 -1.94 8.18
C CYS A 272 12.87 -1.16 9.36
N ALA A 273 12.42 0.09 9.18
CA ALA A 273 11.80 0.87 10.25
C ALA A 273 10.41 1.43 9.87
N VAL A 274 9.55 1.62 10.87
CA VAL A 274 8.25 2.26 10.73
C VAL A 274 8.07 3.37 11.76
N ASN A 275 7.65 4.56 11.29
CA ASN A 275 7.37 5.70 12.15
C ASN A 275 5.92 5.63 12.66
N VAL A 276 5.74 5.28 13.94
CA VAL A 276 4.40 5.15 14.55
C VAL A 276 4.09 6.36 15.41
N LYS A 277 3.08 7.13 15.02
CA LYS A 277 2.52 8.23 15.84
C LYS A 277 1.96 7.67 17.16
N PRO A 278 2.02 8.40 18.28
CA PRO A 278 1.55 7.92 19.59
C PRO A 278 0.12 7.37 19.54
N CYS A 279 -0.10 6.21 20.17
CA CYS A 279 -1.38 5.52 20.17
C CYS A 279 -2.35 6.11 21.21
N TYR A 280 -3.65 6.03 20.93
CA TYR A 280 -4.70 6.47 21.84
C TYR A 280 -5.71 5.35 22.09
N GLU A 281 -6.13 5.18 23.34
CA GLU A 281 -7.06 4.09 23.71
C GLU A 281 -8.37 4.13 22.92
N ASN A 282 -8.87 5.33 22.56
CA ASN A 282 -10.17 5.52 21.93
C ASN A 282 -10.11 5.98 20.46
N GLU A 283 -8.97 5.82 19.76
CA GLU A 283 -8.88 6.17 18.33
C GLU A 283 -9.59 5.18 17.39
N TRP A 284 -9.86 5.62 16.16
CA TRP A 284 -10.26 4.75 15.05
C TRP A 284 -9.10 3.83 14.63
N ARG A 285 -9.41 2.73 13.94
CA ARG A 285 -8.37 1.90 13.31
C ARG A 285 -7.59 2.76 12.30
N ARG A 286 -6.26 2.78 12.40
CA ARG A 286 -5.40 3.44 11.40
C ARG A 286 -5.38 2.69 10.07
N VAL A 287 -4.85 3.31 9.02
CA VAL A 287 -4.82 2.73 7.67
C VAL A 287 -3.51 1.96 7.41
N ASP A 288 -2.44 2.36 8.08
CA ASP A 288 -1.12 1.71 8.09
C ASP A 288 -1.07 0.43 8.94
N GLY A 289 -2.15 0.10 9.67
CA GLY A 289 -2.22 -1.00 10.64
C GLY A 289 -1.59 -0.71 12.01
N SER A 290 -0.97 0.45 12.22
CA SER A 290 -0.29 0.79 13.48
C SER A 290 -1.28 0.97 14.64
N CYS A 291 -0.79 0.82 15.88
CA CYS A 291 -1.59 0.94 17.11
C CYS A 291 -2.77 -0.05 17.23
N ASN A 292 -2.85 -1.07 16.38
CA ASN A 292 -3.76 -2.20 16.59
C ASN A 292 -3.39 -2.99 17.86
N ASN A 293 -2.11 -3.07 18.21
CA ASN A 293 -1.66 -3.48 19.54
C ASN A 293 -1.06 -2.26 20.26
N LEU A 294 -1.53 -1.94 21.47
CA LEU A 294 -1.02 -0.79 22.24
C LEU A 294 0.32 -1.11 22.95
N GLU A 295 0.57 -2.38 23.28
CA GLU A 295 1.83 -2.85 23.88
C GLU A 295 2.93 -3.04 22.81
N SER A 296 2.56 -3.17 21.53
CA SER A 296 3.49 -3.27 20.40
C SER A 296 2.98 -2.51 19.17
N PRO A 297 3.06 -1.16 19.15
CA PRO A 297 2.42 -0.30 18.16
C PRO A 297 2.77 -0.54 16.69
N ALA A 298 3.99 -1.02 16.43
CA ALA A 298 4.49 -1.31 15.08
C ALA A 298 4.08 -2.68 14.55
N ARG A 299 3.71 -3.62 15.44
CA ARG A 299 3.21 -4.93 15.03
C ARG A 299 1.79 -4.76 14.47
N ALA A 300 1.59 -5.29 13.27
CA ALA A 300 0.40 -5.24 12.41
C ALA A 300 0.51 -4.36 11.16
N THR A 301 1.60 -3.59 11.03
CA THR A 301 1.87 -2.66 9.93
C THR A 301 2.23 -3.35 8.60
N PHE A 302 2.29 -2.57 7.51
CA PHE A 302 2.49 -3.02 6.13
C PHE A 302 3.67 -3.99 5.90
N PHE A 303 4.77 -3.77 6.63
CA PHE A 303 5.99 -4.57 6.56
C PHE A 303 6.19 -5.48 7.79
N SER A 304 5.23 -5.59 8.72
CA SER A 304 5.36 -6.53 9.86
C SER A 304 5.65 -7.95 9.36
N PRO A 305 6.61 -8.69 9.95
CA PRO A 305 7.03 -10.01 9.46
C PRO A 305 5.91 -11.06 9.57
N MET A 306 6.17 -12.23 8.98
CA MET A 306 5.30 -13.41 9.12
C MET A 306 5.83 -14.31 10.23
N THR A 307 4.94 -14.89 11.03
CA THR A 307 5.28 -15.95 11.98
C THR A 307 5.22 -17.33 11.30
N ARG A 308 5.51 -18.40 12.03
CA ARG A 308 5.40 -19.77 11.52
C ARG A 308 4.55 -20.62 12.47
N VAL A 309 3.81 -21.58 11.92
CA VAL A 309 3.11 -22.63 12.67
C VAL A 309 4.12 -23.66 13.17
N LEU A 310 5.09 -24.04 12.33
CA LEU A 310 6.18 -24.94 12.67
C LEU A 310 7.56 -24.30 12.45
N PRO A 311 8.62 -24.70 13.18
CA PRO A 311 9.98 -24.27 12.92
C PRO A 311 10.38 -24.47 11.44
N ALA A 312 11.24 -23.61 10.92
CA ALA A 312 11.71 -23.72 9.54
C ALA A 312 12.56 -24.98 9.32
N ASP A 313 12.39 -25.64 8.18
CA ASP A 313 13.19 -26.77 7.74
C ASP A 313 13.90 -26.41 6.42
N PHE A 314 15.20 -26.16 6.53
CA PHE A 314 16.11 -25.81 5.43
C PHE A 314 17.34 -26.71 5.50
N PHE A 315 17.89 -27.05 4.33
CA PHE A 315 19.26 -27.56 4.24
C PHE A 315 20.26 -26.40 4.31
N ASP A 316 21.54 -26.73 4.55
CA ASP A 316 22.64 -25.78 4.72
C ASP A 316 22.67 -24.66 3.66
N GLY A 317 22.98 -23.44 4.11
CA GLY A 317 22.93 -22.23 3.30
C GLY A 317 21.52 -21.83 2.83
N TYR A 318 20.49 -22.14 3.62
CA TYR A 318 19.08 -21.77 3.33
C TYR A 318 18.58 -22.32 1.99
N LYS A 319 18.92 -23.58 1.74
CA LYS A 319 18.47 -24.35 0.58
C LYS A 319 17.26 -25.19 0.96
N ALA A 320 16.50 -25.64 -0.05
CA ALA A 320 15.44 -26.62 0.17
C ALA A 320 15.95 -27.79 1.02
N ARG A 321 15.15 -28.24 1.99
CA ARG A 321 15.46 -29.44 2.78
C ARG A 321 15.71 -30.64 1.87
N LYS A 322 16.54 -31.58 2.34
CA LYS A 322 16.80 -32.84 1.65
C LYS A 322 15.66 -33.83 1.86
N ALA A 323 15.62 -34.87 1.04
CA ALA A 323 14.87 -36.08 1.31
C ALA A 323 15.46 -36.81 2.55
N GLU A 324 14.68 -37.70 3.15
CA GLU A 324 15.10 -38.54 4.29
C GLU A 324 16.36 -39.39 3.96
N SER A 325 16.58 -39.71 2.68
CA SER A 325 17.79 -40.39 2.19
C SER A 325 19.05 -39.54 2.14
N GLY A 326 18.95 -38.21 2.34
CA GLY A 326 20.02 -37.23 2.11
C GLY A 326 20.09 -36.68 0.68
N GLU A 327 19.30 -37.22 -0.25
CA GLU A 327 19.25 -36.78 -1.65
C GLU A 327 18.40 -35.52 -1.86
N GLU A 328 18.47 -34.91 -3.05
CA GLU A 328 17.56 -33.81 -3.42
C GLU A 328 16.10 -34.27 -3.50
N LEU A 329 15.17 -33.39 -3.11
CA LEU A 329 13.74 -33.63 -3.31
C LEU A 329 13.37 -33.65 -4.81
N PRO A 330 12.36 -34.42 -5.24
CA PRO A 330 11.95 -34.51 -6.63
C PRO A 330 11.68 -33.13 -7.26
N PRO A 331 12.07 -32.85 -8.52
CA PRO A 331 11.90 -31.53 -9.14
C PRO A 331 10.44 -31.04 -9.09
N PRO A 332 10.19 -29.74 -8.81
CA PRO A 332 8.84 -29.17 -8.69
C PRO A 332 7.91 -29.53 -9.86
N ARG A 333 8.42 -29.45 -11.09
CA ARG A 333 7.70 -29.82 -12.32
C ARG A 333 7.29 -31.30 -12.36
N GLN A 334 8.16 -32.21 -11.91
CA GLN A 334 7.83 -33.64 -11.83
C GLN A 334 6.80 -33.94 -10.74
N VAL A 335 6.86 -33.26 -9.59
CA VAL A 335 5.83 -33.35 -8.55
C VAL A 335 4.48 -32.92 -9.11
N ARG A 336 4.43 -31.78 -9.80
CA ARG A 336 3.22 -31.25 -10.44
C ARG A 336 2.64 -32.22 -11.46
N LEU A 337 3.46 -32.71 -12.40
CA LEU A 337 3.06 -33.66 -13.45
C LEU A 337 2.56 -35.01 -12.91
N LYS A 338 3.11 -35.51 -11.79
CA LYS A 338 2.70 -36.81 -11.21
C LYS A 338 1.46 -36.72 -10.31
N LEU A 339 1.22 -35.60 -9.65
CA LEU A 339 0.18 -35.49 -8.61
C LEU A 339 -1.10 -34.80 -9.09
N LEU A 340 -1.03 -33.95 -10.11
CA LEU A 340 -2.17 -33.20 -10.66
C LEU A 340 -2.39 -33.54 -12.14
N ASN A 341 -3.62 -33.90 -12.49
CA ASN A 341 -4.00 -34.16 -13.88
C ASN A 341 -4.33 -32.83 -14.59
N GLU A 342 -3.68 -32.56 -15.73
CA GLU A 342 -4.02 -31.43 -16.60
C GLU A 342 -5.32 -31.73 -17.35
N THR A 343 -6.45 -31.24 -16.84
CA THR A 343 -7.79 -31.49 -17.40
C THR A 343 -8.76 -30.48 -16.83
N ARG A 344 -9.53 -29.80 -17.69
CA ARG A 344 -10.62 -28.90 -17.27
C ARG A 344 -11.73 -29.69 -16.58
N SER A 345 -12.13 -29.27 -15.40
CA SER A 345 -13.15 -29.93 -14.58
C SER A 345 -13.97 -28.88 -13.85
N THR A 346 -15.24 -29.16 -13.56
CA THR A 346 -16.17 -28.15 -13.04
C THR A 346 -16.59 -28.47 -11.61
N HIS A 347 -16.48 -27.49 -10.70
CA HIS A 347 -16.90 -27.67 -9.32
C HIS A 347 -18.42 -27.79 -9.23
N LYS A 348 -18.90 -28.84 -8.57
CA LYS A 348 -20.32 -29.20 -8.53
C LYS A 348 -21.17 -28.17 -7.78
N ASP A 349 -20.61 -27.61 -6.70
CA ASP A 349 -21.34 -26.75 -5.77
C ASP A 349 -20.95 -25.26 -5.79
N LEU A 350 -19.84 -24.86 -6.43
CA LEU A 350 -19.17 -23.55 -6.24
C LEU A 350 -18.89 -22.83 -7.56
N ASN A 351 -18.92 -21.50 -7.53
CA ASN A 351 -18.75 -20.61 -8.69
C ASN A 351 -17.56 -19.65 -8.59
N ASN A 352 -17.31 -18.90 -9.66
CA ASN A 352 -16.13 -18.03 -9.82
C ASN A 352 -15.94 -16.94 -8.74
N ASN A 353 -16.98 -16.62 -7.96
CA ASN A 353 -16.82 -15.83 -6.74
C ASN A 353 -15.82 -16.45 -5.75
N VAL A 354 -15.69 -17.78 -5.67
CA VAL A 354 -14.81 -18.45 -4.70
C VAL A 354 -13.32 -18.16 -4.92
N PRO A 355 -12.71 -18.47 -6.09
CA PRO A 355 -11.31 -18.14 -6.34
C PRO A 355 -11.06 -16.63 -6.43
N GLY A 356 -12.00 -15.85 -6.97
CA GLY A 356 -11.88 -14.39 -7.02
C GLY A 356 -11.79 -13.74 -5.63
N TYR A 357 -12.70 -14.15 -4.72
CA TYR A 357 -12.72 -13.66 -3.35
C TYR A 357 -11.56 -14.18 -2.51
N ALA A 358 -11.06 -15.39 -2.80
CA ALA A 358 -9.86 -15.94 -2.19
C ALA A 358 -8.64 -15.04 -2.47
N ALA A 359 -8.40 -14.69 -3.73
CA ALA A 359 -7.30 -13.82 -4.11
C ALA A 359 -7.47 -12.38 -3.61
N PHE A 360 -8.68 -11.83 -3.66
CA PHE A 360 -8.98 -10.50 -3.12
C PHE A 360 -8.69 -10.41 -1.62
N ALA A 361 -9.12 -11.41 -0.83
CA ALA A 361 -8.86 -11.45 0.60
C ALA A 361 -7.41 -11.78 0.95
N TYR A 362 -6.71 -12.52 0.09
CA TYR A 362 -5.27 -12.75 0.21
C TYR A 362 -4.45 -11.47 0.02
N ILE A 363 -4.86 -10.56 -0.87
CA ILE A 363 -4.14 -9.29 -1.10
C ILE A 363 -4.28 -8.31 0.07
N ASP A 364 -5.36 -8.39 0.86
CA ASP A 364 -5.58 -7.56 2.06
C ASP A 364 -4.51 -7.80 3.14
N ILE A 365 -4.11 -9.06 3.36
CA ILE A 365 -3.23 -9.44 4.48
C ILE A 365 -2.01 -10.33 4.15
N GLY A 366 -1.90 -10.86 2.93
CA GLY A 366 -0.81 -11.73 2.48
C GLY A 366 0.35 -10.96 1.82
N SER A 367 1.20 -11.65 1.06
CA SER A 367 2.25 -10.99 0.27
C SER A 367 2.41 -11.59 -1.12
N ILE A 368 2.50 -10.72 -2.13
CA ILE A 368 2.82 -11.06 -3.52
C ILE A 368 4.21 -10.56 -3.95
N HIS A 369 5.08 -10.17 -3.01
CA HIS A 369 6.37 -9.53 -3.31
C HIS A 369 7.28 -10.38 -4.21
N ASP A 370 7.16 -11.71 -4.15
CA ASP A 370 7.92 -12.66 -4.93
C ASP A 370 7.45 -12.70 -6.39
N ASN A 371 6.13 -12.64 -6.61
CA ASN A 371 5.52 -12.38 -7.92
C ASN A 371 5.90 -11.00 -8.45
N GLU A 372 5.83 -9.93 -7.63
CA GLU A 372 6.27 -8.58 -8.02
C GLU A 372 7.74 -8.58 -8.47
N ASN A 373 8.62 -9.28 -7.75
CA ASN A 373 10.04 -9.37 -8.08
C ASN A 373 10.29 -10.17 -9.38
N LEU A 374 9.55 -11.25 -9.61
CA LEU A 374 9.59 -12.05 -10.83
C LEU A 374 9.13 -11.26 -12.06
N LEU A 375 8.07 -10.46 -11.92
CA LEU A 375 7.47 -9.70 -13.02
C LEU A 375 8.20 -8.38 -13.32
N GLY A 376 8.91 -7.83 -12.34
CA GLY A 376 9.67 -6.58 -12.48
C GLY A 376 11.19 -6.78 -12.60
N LYS A 377 11.87 -6.99 -11.47
CA LYS A 377 13.34 -6.83 -11.36
C LYS A 377 14.14 -8.06 -11.79
N THR A 378 13.62 -9.27 -11.59
CA THR A 378 14.39 -10.52 -11.74
C THR A 378 13.75 -11.46 -12.75
N THR A 379 13.63 -10.99 -13.99
CA THR A 379 13.02 -11.67 -15.16
C THR A 379 13.99 -12.60 -15.90
N TYR A 380 15.21 -12.81 -15.37
CA TYR A 380 16.37 -13.32 -16.12
C TYR A 380 16.95 -14.66 -15.61
N CYS A 381 16.37 -15.27 -14.58
CA CYS A 381 16.87 -16.51 -13.94
C CYS A 381 17.05 -17.73 -14.85
N CYS A 382 16.43 -17.76 -16.04
CA CYS A 382 16.63 -18.79 -17.05
C CYS A 382 17.79 -18.54 -18.02
N LYS A 383 18.43 -17.37 -17.96
CA LYS A 383 19.65 -17.10 -18.71
C LYS A 383 20.82 -17.86 -18.06
N LYS A 384 21.63 -18.53 -18.87
CA LYS A 384 22.66 -19.48 -18.41
C LYS A 384 23.66 -18.87 -17.43
N GLU A 385 24.04 -17.63 -17.67
CA GLU A 385 24.94 -16.83 -16.85
C GLU A 385 24.37 -16.46 -15.47
N HIS A 386 23.04 -16.47 -15.30
CA HIS A 386 22.32 -16.08 -14.08
C HIS A 386 21.70 -17.24 -13.30
N MET A 387 21.78 -18.49 -13.80
CA MET A 387 21.13 -19.65 -13.15
C MET A 387 21.66 -19.94 -11.73
N ASN A 388 22.86 -19.45 -11.41
CA ASN A 388 23.50 -19.59 -10.09
C ASN A 388 23.36 -18.34 -9.20
N ASP A 389 22.68 -17.28 -9.67
CA ASP A 389 22.45 -16.07 -8.88
C ASP A 389 21.61 -16.41 -7.65
N PHE A 390 21.99 -15.91 -6.47
CA PHE A 390 21.28 -16.22 -5.22
C PHE A 390 19.79 -15.85 -5.26
N ALA A 391 19.43 -14.79 -5.99
CA ALA A 391 18.06 -14.35 -6.19
C ALA A 391 17.20 -15.29 -7.07
N CYS A 392 17.80 -16.30 -7.70
CA CYS A 392 17.16 -17.18 -8.67
C CYS A 392 16.91 -18.59 -8.13
N THR A 393 15.76 -19.15 -8.51
CA THR A 393 15.32 -20.52 -8.19
C THR A 393 14.53 -21.11 -9.38
N PRO A 394 15.07 -21.05 -10.62
CA PRO A 394 14.33 -21.38 -11.83
C PRO A 394 13.76 -22.80 -11.80
N ASN A 395 12.53 -22.97 -12.29
CA ASN A 395 11.94 -24.29 -12.48
C ASN A 395 12.49 -24.89 -13.77
N ILE A 396 13.44 -25.81 -13.64
CA ILE A 396 14.03 -26.53 -14.77
C ILE A 396 13.03 -27.55 -15.32
N ILE A 397 12.97 -27.61 -16.65
CA ILE A 397 12.12 -28.53 -17.42
C ILE A 397 13.04 -29.53 -18.10
N SER A 398 12.76 -30.83 -17.94
CA SER A 398 13.53 -31.90 -18.56
C SER A 398 13.16 -32.12 -20.04
N ASP A 399 14.06 -32.73 -20.81
CA ASP A 399 13.84 -33.03 -22.23
C ASP A 399 12.66 -33.99 -22.48
N ASP A 400 12.29 -34.78 -21.48
CA ASP A 400 11.16 -35.71 -21.48
C ASP A 400 9.85 -35.10 -20.91
N ASP A 401 9.79 -33.79 -20.65
CA ASP A 401 8.56 -33.13 -20.21
C ASP A 401 7.45 -33.31 -21.28
N PRO A 402 6.27 -33.81 -20.91
CA PRO A 402 5.24 -34.19 -21.89
C PRO A 402 4.59 -33.00 -22.60
N VAL A 403 4.74 -31.78 -22.07
CA VAL A 403 4.21 -30.54 -22.67
C VAL A 403 5.32 -29.78 -23.39
N PHE A 404 6.48 -29.61 -22.74
CA PHE A 404 7.55 -28.73 -23.21
C PHE A 404 8.73 -29.43 -23.87
N GLY A 405 8.91 -30.74 -23.70
CA GLY A 405 9.94 -31.54 -24.37
C GLY A 405 9.99 -31.34 -25.90
N PRO A 406 8.83 -31.32 -26.61
CA PRO A 406 8.76 -31.00 -28.05
C PRO A 406 9.06 -29.54 -28.43
N THR A 407 9.27 -28.65 -27.45
CA THR A 407 9.54 -27.22 -27.65
C THR A 407 10.99 -26.87 -27.31
N ASP A 408 11.40 -25.61 -27.54
CA ASP A 408 12.68 -25.05 -27.11
C ASP A 408 12.73 -24.64 -25.62
N ILE A 409 11.61 -24.78 -24.89
CA ILE A 409 11.49 -24.30 -23.51
C ILE A 409 12.08 -25.34 -22.55
N ARG A 410 13.12 -24.94 -21.80
CA ARG A 410 13.81 -25.79 -20.79
C ARG A 410 13.87 -25.21 -19.38
N CYS A 411 13.26 -24.05 -19.18
CA CYS A 411 13.29 -23.34 -17.91
C CYS A 411 12.09 -22.38 -17.81
N MET A 412 11.55 -22.21 -16.60
CA MET A 412 10.63 -21.12 -16.25
C MET A 412 11.29 -20.23 -15.19
N ASN A 413 11.28 -18.91 -15.38
CA ASN A 413 11.87 -18.01 -14.39
C ASN A 413 11.08 -18.11 -13.08
N ALA A 414 11.80 -18.15 -11.97
CA ALA A 414 11.26 -18.09 -10.62
C ALA A 414 12.34 -17.48 -9.71
N THR A 415 11.88 -16.66 -8.76
CA THR A 415 12.72 -15.87 -7.87
C THR A 415 12.74 -16.45 -6.46
N ARG A 416 13.89 -16.37 -5.79
CA ARG A 416 13.97 -16.63 -4.34
C ARG A 416 13.18 -15.52 -3.63
N PRO A 417 12.39 -15.82 -2.59
CA PRO A 417 11.74 -14.80 -1.78
C PRO A 417 12.74 -13.78 -1.25
N VAL A 418 12.38 -12.50 -1.26
CA VAL A 418 13.21 -11.45 -0.68
C VAL A 418 12.98 -11.47 0.82
N THR A 419 14.04 -11.35 1.63
CA THR A 419 13.97 -11.55 3.09
C THR A 419 14.47 -10.35 3.87
N TYR A 420 14.06 -10.22 5.13
CA TYR A 420 14.58 -9.19 6.04
C TYR A 420 16.10 -9.31 6.24
N GLN A 421 16.65 -10.53 6.16
CA GLN A 421 18.09 -10.78 6.18
C GLN A 421 18.81 -10.17 4.98
N MET A 422 18.23 -10.23 3.77
CA MET A 422 18.82 -9.64 2.56
C MET A 422 18.86 -8.10 2.63
N PHE A 423 17.94 -7.49 3.37
CA PHE A 423 17.96 -6.06 3.70
C PHE A 423 18.73 -5.72 4.98
N GLN A 424 19.35 -6.69 5.65
CA GLN A 424 20.06 -6.50 6.93
C GLN A 424 19.17 -5.91 8.05
N CYS A 425 17.84 -6.06 7.95
CA CYS A 425 16.91 -5.65 9.02
C CYS A 425 17.01 -6.55 10.26
N THR A 426 17.60 -7.74 10.15
CA THR A 426 17.72 -8.69 11.25
C THR A 426 19.01 -9.51 11.19
N GLN A 427 19.46 -9.96 12.36
CA GLN A 427 20.56 -10.92 12.54
C GLN A 427 20.06 -12.34 12.79
N ASP A 428 18.73 -12.58 12.80
CA ASP A 428 18.17 -13.93 12.87
C ASP A 428 18.64 -14.74 11.64
N PRO A 429 19.31 -15.90 11.83
CA PRO A 429 19.74 -16.72 10.70
C PRO A 429 18.56 -17.27 9.89
N VAL A 430 17.39 -17.52 10.49
CA VAL A 430 16.27 -18.19 9.82
C VAL A 430 15.60 -17.25 8.79
N PRO A 431 15.65 -17.56 7.48
CA PRO A 431 15.11 -16.68 6.45
C PRO A 431 13.63 -16.37 6.68
N SER A 432 13.33 -15.07 6.76
CA SER A 432 11.98 -14.54 6.89
C SER A 432 11.66 -13.70 5.65
N PRO A 433 10.77 -14.18 4.76
CA PRO A 433 10.34 -13.40 3.60
C PRO A 433 9.68 -12.08 4.01
N ILE A 434 9.91 -11.01 3.26
CA ILE A 434 9.26 -9.72 3.51
C ILE A 434 7.75 -9.83 3.31
N LYS A 435 7.00 -9.07 4.09
CA LYS A 435 5.56 -8.88 3.92
C LYS A 435 5.29 -7.50 3.31
N LYS A 436 4.19 -7.39 2.55
CA LYS A 436 3.77 -6.15 1.86
C LYS A 436 2.24 -5.99 1.93
N ALA A 437 1.71 -5.98 3.14
CA ALA A 437 0.29 -5.78 3.45
C ALA A 437 0.13 -5.50 4.94
N THR A 438 -0.96 -4.87 5.39
CA THR A 438 -1.29 -4.85 6.83
C THR A 438 -1.59 -6.28 7.32
N THR A 439 -1.60 -6.55 8.62
CA THR A 439 -1.96 -7.89 9.14
C THR A 439 -3.44 -8.11 9.49
N PRO A 440 -4.22 -7.11 9.99
CA PRO A 440 -5.63 -7.33 10.23
C PRO A 440 -6.37 -7.27 8.90
N PHE A 441 -7.40 -8.10 8.75
CA PHE A 441 -8.35 -7.95 7.64
C PHE A 441 -9.00 -6.55 7.74
N ASP A 442 -8.57 -5.56 6.96
CA ASP A 442 -9.05 -4.18 7.10
C ASP A 442 -9.25 -3.43 5.80
N LEU A 443 -9.30 -4.16 4.68
CA LEU A 443 -9.41 -3.62 3.33
C LEU A 443 -8.29 -2.61 3.04
N SER A 444 -7.07 -2.87 3.50
CA SER A 444 -5.92 -1.97 3.30
C SER A 444 -5.66 -1.68 1.81
N GLN A 445 -5.94 -2.65 0.94
CA GLN A 445 -5.88 -2.55 -0.52
C GLN A 445 -6.98 -1.65 -1.14
N ILE A 446 -7.98 -1.24 -0.35
CA ILE A 446 -9.03 -0.29 -0.72
C ILE A 446 -8.79 1.10 -0.12
N TYR A 447 -8.10 1.17 1.03
CA TYR A 447 -7.89 2.41 1.78
C TYR A 447 -6.47 2.98 1.69
N ASN A 448 -5.56 2.30 0.98
CA ASN A 448 -4.13 2.62 0.81
C ASN A 448 -3.35 2.77 2.13
N SER A 449 -2.56 1.75 2.48
CA SER A 449 -1.67 1.73 3.64
C SER A 449 -0.27 2.29 3.42
N LYS A 450 -0.02 2.99 2.29
CA LYS A 450 1.31 3.50 1.88
C LYS A 450 1.32 5.01 1.68
N GLY A 451 2.51 5.63 1.77
CA GLY A 451 2.71 7.05 1.45
C GLY A 451 1.82 7.95 2.29
N GLU A 452 1.03 8.81 1.63
CA GLU A 452 0.08 9.72 2.29
C GLU A 452 -1.20 9.03 2.81
N GLY A 453 -1.32 7.71 2.67
CA GLY A 453 -2.40 6.90 3.25
C GLY A 453 -3.73 7.03 2.50
N ASP A 454 -4.84 7.13 3.24
CA ASP A 454 -6.17 7.27 2.67
C ASP A 454 -6.42 8.59 1.94
N ARG A 455 -5.59 9.61 2.20
CA ARG A 455 -5.77 10.97 1.68
C ARG A 455 -5.87 11.02 0.15
N VAL A 456 -4.96 10.34 -0.55
CA VAL A 456 -4.94 10.29 -2.03
C VAL A 456 -6.13 9.55 -2.64
N LEU A 457 -6.89 8.80 -1.85
CA LEU A 457 -8.09 8.09 -2.31
C LEU A 457 -9.41 8.81 -1.99
N ARG A 458 -9.38 9.92 -1.25
CA ARG A 458 -10.59 10.59 -0.75
C ARG A 458 -11.04 11.72 -1.64
N SER A 459 -12.36 11.87 -1.80
CA SER A 459 -12.94 13.06 -2.43
C SER A 459 -13.01 14.27 -1.49
N PHE A 460 -12.78 14.04 -0.18
CA PHE A 460 -13.03 14.97 0.92
C PHE A 460 -14.43 15.62 0.91
N LYS A 461 -15.40 14.95 0.26
CA LYS A 461 -16.78 15.37 0.11
C LYS A 461 -17.73 14.23 0.49
N GLY A 462 -18.53 14.43 1.53
CA GLY A 462 -19.56 13.47 1.96
C GLY A 462 -19.03 12.20 2.62
N GLY A 463 -17.73 12.13 2.92
CA GLY A 463 -17.03 10.96 3.43
C GLY A 463 -16.70 9.91 2.36
N GLU A 464 -16.69 10.31 1.08
CA GLU A 464 -16.56 9.41 -0.07
C GLU A 464 -15.09 9.23 -0.53
N LEU A 465 -14.83 8.10 -1.19
CA LEU A 465 -13.62 7.88 -1.98
C LEU A 465 -13.79 8.53 -3.36
N ALA A 466 -12.69 8.99 -3.95
CA ALA A 466 -12.64 9.48 -5.31
C ALA A 466 -13.01 8.35 -6.30
N VAL A 467 -13.83 8.68 -7.29
CA VAL A 467 -14.27 7.81 -8.39
C VAL A 467 -14.45 8.65 -9.66
N GLU A 468 -14.24 8.03 -10.81
CA GLU A 468 -14.52 8.61 -12.13
C GLU A 468 -15.73 7.94 -12.76
N GLU A 469 -16.52 8.68 -13.55
CA GLU A 469 -17.65 8.14 -14.30
C GLU A 469 -17.30 8.00 -15.79
N GLU A 470 -17.60 6.84 -16.38
CA GLU A 470 -17.52 6.60 -17.82
C GLU A 470 -18.68 5.71 -18.24
N ASN A 471 -19.40 6.10 -19.30
CA ASN A 471 -20.54 5.36 -19.85
C ASN A 471 -21.62 4.99 -18.80
N GLY A 472 -21.78 5.81 -17.75
CA GLY A 472 -22.71 5.58 -16.63
C GLY A 472 -22.24 4.58 -15.56
N ALA A 473 -20.99 4.11 -15.64
CA ALA A 473 -20.36 3.25 -14.65
C ALA A 473 -19.29 4.03 -13.86
N LEU A 474 -19.20 3.77 -12.55
CA LEU A 474 -18.22 4.41 -11.66
C LEU A 474 -16.97 3.54 -11.50
N PHE A 475 -15.80 4.08 -11.73
CA PHE A 475 -14.53 3.38 -11.62
C PHE A 475 -13.63 4.03 -10.55
N PRO A 476 -12.68 3.28 -9.97
CA PRO A 476 -11.54 3.91 -9.31
C PRO A 476 -10.81 4.86 -10.27
N PRO A 477 -10.19 5.95 -9.78
CA PRO A 477 -9.54 6.94 -10.63
C PRO A 477 -8.40 6.37 -11.47
N ASN A 478 -8.15 6.99 -12.61
CA ASN A 478 -6.94 6.80 -13.40
C ASN A 478 -5.80 7.68 -12.86
N GLY A 479 -4.56 7.40 -13.25
CA GLY A 479 -3.42 8.25 -12.87
C GLY A 479 -2.09 7.84 -13.52
N PRO A 480 -1.02 8.62 -13.29
CA PRO A 480 0.26 8.45 -13.95
C PRO A 480 1.15 7.35 -13.36
N THR A 481 0.88 6.87 -12.14
CA THR A 481 1.66 5.78 -11.51
C THR A 481 1.01 4.40 -11.65
N ALA A 482 -0.24 4.36 -12.12
CA ALA A 482 -0.98 3.15 -12.44
C ALA A 482 -0.24 2.27 -13.46
N SER A 483 -0.25 0.95 -13.22
CA SER A 483 0.47 -0.02 -14.06
C SER A 483 -0.46 -1.09 -14.63
N CYS A 484 -0.78 -0.95 -15.92
CA CYS A 484 -1.62 -1.89 -16.66
C CYS A 484 -0.93 -2.32 -17.96
N PRO A 485 0.23 -3.02 -17.88
CA PRO A 485 1.09 -3.34 -19.03
C PRO A 485 0.46 -4.25 -20.09
N THR A 486 -0.79 -4.67 -19.91
CA THR A 486 -1.54 -5.51 -20.86
C THR A 486 -2.84 -4.87 -21.35
N ASN A 487 -3.11 -3.61 -21.03
CA ASN A 487 -4.04 -2.80 -21.83
C ASN A 487 -3.42 -2.66 -23.24
N VAL A 488 -4.14 -3.12 -24.26
CA VAL A 488 -3.64 -3.29 -25.63
C VAL A 488 -4.57 -2.74 -26.72
N LEU A 489 -5.83 -2.43 -26.39
CA LEU A 489 -6.78 -1.86 -27.36
C LEU A 489 -6.95 -0.34 -27.18
N PRO A 490 -7.21 0.44 -28.24
CA PRO A 490 -7.40 1.89 -28.13
C PRO A 490 -8.61 2.33 -27.28
N ASP A 491 -9.60 1.44 -27.07
CA ASP A 491 -10.78 1.67 -26.24
C ASP A 491 -10.60 1.23 -24.76
N GLU A 492 -9.41 0.78 -24.37
CA GLU A 492 -9.10 0.34 -23.01
C GLU A 492 -8.65 1.50 -22.10
N THR A 493 -9.59 2.43 -21.87
CA THR A 493 -9.42 3.73 -21.20
C THR A 493 -9.13 3.70 -19.69
N ARG A 494 -9.08 2.52 -19.06
CA ARG A 494 -8.99 2.38 -17.59
C ARG A 494 -7.67 1.76 -17.12
N CYS A 495 -6.95 2.48 -16.28
CA CYS A 495 -5.83 1.96 -15.48
C CYS A 495 -5.85 2.58 -14.09
N PHE A 496 -6.24 1.79 -13.07
CA PHE A 496 -6.58 2.31 -11.75
C PHE A 496 -5.35 2.73 -10.94
N GLU A 497 -5.30 4.01 -10.57
CA GLU A 497 -4.26 4.60 -9.73
C GLU A 497 -4.33 4.04 -8.30
N HIS A 498 -3.18 3.73 -7.70
CA HIS A 498 -3.04 3.18 -6.33
C HIS A 498 -3.71 1.81 -6.05
N TYR A 499 -4.53 1.25 -6.96
CA TYR A 499 -5.20 -0.04 -6.77
C TYR A 499 -4.49 -1.19 -7.51
N TYR A 500 -4.43 -2.36 -6.88
CA TYR A 500 -3.82 -3.56 -7.47
C TYR A 500 -4.70 -4.21 -8.55
N GLY A 501 -4.54 -3.79 -9.81
CA GLY A 501 -5.15 -4.42 -10.98
C GLY A 501 -4.51 -5.78 -11.32
N THR A 502 -4.80 -6.85 -10.58
CA THR A 502 -4.20 -8.18 -10.82
C THR A 502 -4.94 -8.97 -11.90
N PHE A 503 -6.05 -9.64 -11.59
CA PHE A 503 -6.90 -10.32 -12.58
C PHE A 503 -8.37 -9.96 -12.35
N ILE A 504 -9.19 -10.08 -13.40
CA ILE A 504 -10.52 -9.45 -13.45
C ILE A 504 -11.39 -9.63 -12.19
N PRO A 505 -11.64 -10.84 -11.66
CA PRO A 505 -12.34 -11.04 -10.38
C PRO A 505 -11.86 -10.20 -9.19
N VAL A 506 -10.55 -9.95 -9.04
CA VAL A 506 -10.01 -9.07 -7.99
C VAL A 506 -10.33 -7.62 -8.31
N THR A 507 -10.13 -7.19 -9.56
CA THR A 507 -10.45 -5.84 -10.04
C THR A 507 -11.93 -5.49 -9.88
N LEU A 508 -12.83 -6.45 -10.13
CA LEU A 508 -14.27 -6.33 -9.86
C LEU A 508 -14.53 -6.10 -8.36
N LEU A 509 -13.99 -6.96 -7.49
CA LEU A 509 -14.18 -6.87 -6.05
C LEU A 509 -13.62 -5.55 -5.48
N THR A 510 -12.45 -5.11 -5.94
CA THR A 510 -11.88 -3.79 -5.61
C THR A 510 -12.85 -2.67 -5.98
N THR A 511 -13.34 -2.66 -7.21
CA THR A 511 -14.31 -1.65 -7.68
C THR A 511 -15.61 -1.68 -6.86
N TRP A 512 -16.12 -2.87 -6.53
CA TRP A 512 -17.32 -3.01 -5.70
C TRP A 512 -17.08 -2.52 -4.26
N TYR A 513 -15.94 -2.81 -3.63
CA TYR A 513 -15.67 -2.32 -2.27
C TYR A 513 -15.42 -0.81 -2.19
N VAL A 514 -14.84 -0.19 -3.23
CA VAL A 514 -14.76 1.28 -3.39
C VAL A 514 -16.17 1.87 -3.52
N ARG A 515 -16.97 1.38 -4.47
CA ARG A 515 -18.37 1.83 -4.66
C ARG A 515 -19.23 1.60 -3.41
N HIS A 516 -18.98 0.53 -2.66
CA HIS A 516 -19.76 0.20 -1.45
C HIS A 516 -19.42 1.12 -0.28
N HIS A 517 -18.19 1.61 -0.18
CA HIS A 517 -17.85 2.71 0.74
C HIS A 517 -18.70 3.95 0.44
N ASN A 518 -18.76 4.39 -0.83
CA ASN A 518 -19.55 5.56 -1.24
C ASN A 518 -21.06 5.33 -1.08
N TYR A 519 -21.54 4.10 -1.33
CA TYR A 519 -22.91 3.70 -1.03
C TYR A 519 -23.23 3.83 0.47
N ILE A 520 -22.33 3.42 1.36
CA ILE A 520 -22.50 3.58 2.81
C ILE A 520 -22.47 5.07 3.19
N ALA A 521 -21.43 5.80 2.78
CA ALA A 521 -21.21 7.20 3.12
C ALA A 521 -22.39 8.09 2.71
N SER A 522 -22.86 7.98 1.45
CA SER A 522 -24.02 8.73 0.95
C SER A 522 -25.33 8.39 1.68
N ASN A 523 -25.53 7.15 2.14
CA ASN A 523 -26.69 6.78 2.96
C ASN A 523 -26.58 7.32 4.40
N LEU A 524 -25.39 7.32 5.00
CA LEU A 524 -25.14 7.93 6.30
C LEU A 524 -25.33 9.46 6.24
N ALA A 525 -24.86 10.14 5.19
CA ALA A 525 -25.03 11.58 5.01
C ALA A 525 -26.51 11.98 4.90
N LYS A 526 -27.30 11.21 4.13
CA LYS A 526 -28.77 11.39 4.03
C LYS A 526 -29.47 11.19 5.38
N LEU A 527 -29.01 10.23 6.18
CA LEU A 527 -29.59 9.90 7.49
C LEU A 527 -29.19 10.92 8.57
N ASN A 528 -27.95 11.40 8.52
CA ASN A 528 -27.29 12.25 9.52
C ASN A 528 -26.72 13.54 8.87
N PRO A 529 -27.55 14.49 8.40
CA PRO A 529 -27.08 15.69 7.67
C PRO A 529 -26.28 16.69 8.51
N CYS A 530 -25.89 16.34 9.73
CA CYS A 530 -25.07 17.16 10.62
C CYS A 530 -23.68 16.57 10.88
N TRP A 531 -23.37 15.40 10.32
CA TRP A 531 -22.03 14.82 10.34
C TRP A 531 -21.14 15.52 9.30
N ASN A 532 -19.85 15.66 9.61
CA ASN A 532 -18.84 16.17 8.70
C ASN A 532 -18.21 15.04 7.86
N ASP A 533 -17.37 15.41 6.90
CA ASP A 533 -16.68 14.48 6.01
C ASP A 533 -15.94 13.36 6.77
N GLU A 534 -15.10 13.74 7.74
CA GLU A 534 -14.26 12.78 8.49
C GLU A 534 -15.10 11.74 9.26
N LEU A 535 -16.18 12.17 9.93
CA LEU A 535 -17.05 11.24 10.64
C LEU A 535 -17.81 10.32 9.68
N LEU A 536 -18.22 10.83 8.52
CA LEU A 536 -18.84 10.03 7.47
C LEU A 536 -17.85 8.99 6.91
N TYR A 537 -16.62 9.42 6.59
CA TYR A 537 -15.55 8.57 6.07
C TYR A 537 -15.19 7.44 7.05
N GLN A 538 -14.85 7.75 8.30
CA GLN A 538 -14.44 6.74 9.28
C GLN A 538 -15.58 5.77 9.60
N THR A 539 -16.82 6.27 9.71
CA THR A 539 -17.99 5.41 9.94
C THR A 539 -18.28 4.52 8.73
N ALA A 540 -18.15 5.04 7.51
CA ALA A 540 -18.33 4.26 6.28
C ALA A 540 -17.25 3.18 6.14
N ARG A 541 -15.99 3.51 6.42
CA ARG A 541 -14.86 2.58 6.44
C ARG A 541 -15.05 1.46 7.46
N ASP A 542 -15.39 1.76 8.71
CA ASP A 542 -15.62 0.73 9.75
C ASP A 542 -16.79 -0.20 9.38
N ILE A 543 -17.88 0.32 8.80
CA ILE A 543 -18.99 -0.50 8.29
C ILE A 543 -18.53 -1.37 7.10
N ASN A 544 -17.76 -0.83 6.17
CA ASN A 544 -17.30 -1.57 4.98
C ASN A 544 -16.35 -2.72 5.36
N ILE A 545 -15.42 -2.47 6.27
CA ILE A 545 -14.53 -3.48 6.86
C ILE A 545 -15.35 -4.56 7.60
N ALA A 546 -16.35 -4.17 8.38
CA ALA A 546 -17.21 -5.11 9.09
C ALA A 546 -18.10 -5.94 8.13
N PHE A 547 -18.57 -5.34 7.04
CA PHE A 547 -19.27 -6.03 5.95
C PHE A 547 -18.35 -7.08 5.31
N TYR A 548 -17.13 -6.70 4.94
CA TYR A 548 -16.14 -7.59 4.34
C TYR A 548 -15.77 -8.76 5.28
N LYS A 549 -15.52 -8.50 6.56
CA LYS A 549 -15.34 -9.55 7.59
C LYS A 549 -16.56 -10.45 7.71
N GLN A 550 -17.77 -9.91 7.68
CA GLN A 550 -18.97 -10.75 7.71
C GLN A 550 -18.98 -11.71 6.50
N VAL A 551 -18.71 -11.22 5.29
CA VAL A 551 -18.72 -12.06 4.06
C VAL A 551 -17.57 -13.08 4.09
N TYR A 552 -16.34 -12.70 4.41
CA TYR A 552 -15.19 -13.62 4.43
C TYR A 552 -15.35 -14.75 5.47
N PHE A 553 -15.72 -14.41 6.71
CA PHE A 553 -15.77 -15.36 7.82
C PHE A 553 -17.08 -16.20 7.81
N TYR A 554 -18.24 -15.59 7.52
CA TYR A 554 -19.54 -16.25 7.64
C TYR A 554 -20.16 -16.71 6.30
N GLU A 555 -19.65 -16.31 5.14
CA GLU A 555 -20.13 -16.77 3.83
C GLU A 555 -19.05 -17.53 3.04
N TRP A 556 -17.91 -16.92 2.72
CA TRP A 556 -16.83 -17.55 1.93
C TRP A 556 -16.21 -18.75 2.64
N ASN A 557 -15.70 -18.56 3.87
CA ASN A 557 -15.19 -19.68 4.67
C ASN A 557 -16.27 -20.76 4.90
N THR A 558 -17.54 -20.38 5.02
CA THR A 558 -18.64 -21.33 5.19
C THR A 558 -18.93 -22.14 3.92
N ALA A 559 -18.67 -21.59 2.72
CA ALA A 559 -18.72 -22.33 1.46
C ALA A 559 -17.55 -23.33 1.33
N LEU A 560 -16.38 -22.99 1.88
CA LEU A 560 -15.20 -23.86 1.85
C LEU A 560 -15.20 -24.95 2.92
N GLN A 561 -15.46 -24.61 4.19
CA GLN A 561 -15.29 -25.52 5.32
C GLN A 561 -16.59 -26.14 5.84
N GLY A 562 -17.73 -25.53 5.51
CA GLY A 562 -19.02 -25.85 6.12
C GLY A 562 -19.22 -25.17 7.48
N ARG A 563 -20.46 -24.72 7.74
CA ARG A 563 -20.79 -23.88 8.90
C ARG A 563 -20.46 -24.52 10.24
N ASP A 564 -20.81 -25.81 10.40
CA ASP A 564 -20.63 -26.50 11.69
C ASP A 564 -19.16 -26.77 12.02
N ASN A 565 -18.32 -26.96 10.99
CA ASN A 565 -16.87 -27.11 11.17
C ASN A 565 -16.23 -25.80 11.67
N LEU A 566 -16.61 -24.65 11.10
CA LEU A 566 -16.13 -23.33 11.57
C LEU A 566 -16.61 -22.98 12.98
N ILE A 567 -17.82 -23.41 13.35
CA ILE A 567 -18.31 -23.26 14.73
C ILE A 567 -17.49 -24.14 15.68
N LYS A 568 -17.21 -25.39 15.30
CA LYS A 568 -16.37 -26.31 16.09
C LYS A 568 -14.94 -25.79 16.22
N ALA A 569 -14.38 -25.19 15.16
CA ALA A 569 -13.07 -24.54 15.18
C ALA A 569 -13.07 -23.21 15.96
N GLY A 570 -14.23 -22.71 16.41
CA GLY A 570 -14.34 -21.44 17.11
C GLY A 570 -14.08 -20.20 16.26
N VAL A 571 -14.08 -20.32 14.92
CA VAL A 571 -13.86 -19.22 13.97
C VAL A 571 -15.10 -18.32 13.88
N ILE A 572 -16.29 -18.92 13.83
CA ILE A 572 -17.58 -18.21 13.85
C ILE A 572 -18.46 -18.69 15.00
N SER A 573 -19.41 -17.87 15.46
CA SER A 573 -20.37 -18.28 16.50
C SER A 573 -21.76 -18.64 15.98
N LYS A 574 -22.50 -19.39 16.80
CA LYS A 574 -23.98 -19.51 16.72
C LYS A 574 -24.66 -18.29 17.33
N ASP A 575 -24.02 -17.65 18.29
CA ASP A 575 -24.56 -16.52 19.05
C ASP A 575 -24.61 -15.25 18.21
N LYS A 576 -25.68 -14.47 18.40
CA LYS A 576 -25.93 -13.20 17.72
C LYS A 576 -25.68 -11.99 18.63
N GLY A 577 -25.01 -12.20 19.76
CA GLY A 577 -24.57 -11.15 20.68
C GLY A 577 -23.19 -10.60 20.34
N CYS A 578 -22.62 -9.84 21.27
CA CYS A 578 -21.22 -9.44 21.24
C CYS A 578 -20.30 -10.66 21.30
N ARG A 579 -19.12 -10.58 20.67
CA ARG A 579 -18.06 -11.59 20.79
C ARG A 579 -16.73 -10.88 20.91
N ASP A 580 -16.17 -10.92 22.12
CA ASP A 580 -14.81 -10.45 22.39
C ASP A 580 -13.92 -11.66 22.66
N LEU A 581 -12.89 -11.80 21.84
CA LEU A 581 -11.80 -12.78 21.98
C LEU A 581 -10.43 -12.09 21.96
N TYR A 582 -10.41 -10.76 22.07
CA TYR A 582 -9.18 -9.98 21.97
C TYR A 582 -8.26 -10.27 23.16
N ASP A 583 -6.99 -10.50 22.85
CA ASP A 583 -5.91 -10.70 23.80
C ASP A 583 -4.75 -9.79 23.39
N SER A 584 -4.39 -8.82 24.22
CA SER A 584 -3.31 -7.86 23.92
C SER A 584 -1.93 -8.52 23.83
N LYS A 585 -1.78 -9.74 24.35
CA LYS A 585 -0.54 -10.54 24.24
C LYS A 585 -0.48 -11.36 22.95
N MET A 586 -1.55 -11.36 22.16
CA MET A 586 -1.61 -12.09 20.91
C MET A 586 -0.90 -11.31 19.80
N SER A 587 0.15 -11.91 19.25
CA SER A 587 0.87 -11.36 18.10
C SER A 587 -0.06 -11.22 16.87
N PRO A 588 -0.14 -10.05 16.22
CA PRO A 588 -1.04 -9.82 15.09
C PRO A 588 -0.57 -10.39 13.74
N GLU A 589 0.70 -10.78 13.63
CA GLU A 589 1.33 -11.31 12.42
C GLU A 589 0.64 -12.57 11.88
N ILE A 590 0.51 -12.64 10.55
CA ILE A 590 0.03 -13.84 9.87
C ILE A 590 1.10 -14.95 9.90
N THR A 591 0.70 -16.20 9.67
CA THR A 591 1.66 -17.29 9.46
C THR A 591 2.13 -17.40 8.00
N LEU A 592 3.39 -17.79 7.79
CA LEU A 592 3.97 -18.04 6.47
C LEU A 592 3.28 -19.22 5.77
N GLU A 593 2.80 -20.18 6.54
CA GLU A 593 1.96 -21.28 6.10
C GLU A 593 0.64 -20.76 5.53
N PHE A 594 -0.04 -19.81 6.17
CA PHE A 594 -1.23 -19.16 5.59
C PHE A 594 -0.88 -18.45 4.28
N ASN A 595 0.26 -17.77 4.20
CA ASN A 595 0.70 -17.10 2.99
C ASN A 595 0.88 -18.07 1.80
N LEU A 596 1.39 -19.29 2.04
CA LEU A 596 1.42 -20.33 1.01
C LEU A 596 0.02 -20.95 0.77
N PHE A 597 -0.69 -21.35 1.82
CA PHE A 597 -1.88 -22.19 1.71
C PHE A 597 -3.11 -21.50 1.12
N ASN A 598 -3.21 -20.17 1.17
CA ASN A 598 -4.25 -19.47 0.40
C ASN A 598 -4.14 -19.77 -1.10
N ARG A 599 -2.92 -19.96 -1.63
CA ARG A 599 -2.65 -20.25 -3.05
C ARG A 599 -3.25 -21.58 -3.52
N TRP A 600 -3.75 -22.42 -2.61
CA TRP A 600 -4.60 -23.57 -2.94
C TRP A 600 -5.77 -23.21 -3.86
N PHE A 601 -6.29 -21.96 -3.81
CA PHE A 601 -7.35 -21.51 -4.72
C PHE A 601 -6.99 -21.61 -6.21
N HIS A 602 -5.70 -21.73 -6.57
CA HIS A 602 -5.27 -22.03 -7.94
C HIS A 602 -5.99 -23.29 -8.49
N LEU A 603 -6.22 -24.31 -7.66
CA LEU A 603 -6.98 -25.50 -8.05
C LEU A 603 -8.48 -25.25 -8.29
N LEU A 604 -8.98 -24.04 -8.06
CA LEU A 604 -10.34 -23.61 -8.38
C LEU A 604 -10.40 -22.55 -9.50
N GLN A 605 -9.26 -22.14 -10.07
CA GLN A 605 -9.24 -21.14 -11.14
C GLN A 605 -9.43 -21.77 -12.52
N GLU A 606 -10.42 -21.25 -13.26
CA GLU A 606 -10.60 -21.51 -14.68
C GLU A 606 -9.76 -20.54 -15.52
N SER A 607 -9.17 -21.01 -16.63
CA SER A 607 -8.55 -20.13 -17.64
C SER A 607 -9.55 -19.51 -18.60
N LYS A 608 -10.82 -19.93 -18.52
CA LYS A 608 -11.89 -19.54 -19.43
C LYS A 608 -13.05 -18.93 -18.65
N THR A 609 -13.21 -17.63 -18.79
CA THR A 609 -14.35 -16.88 -18.26
C THR A 609 -15.50 -16.96 -19.26
N MET A 610 -16.58 -17.65 -18.90
CA MET A 610 -17.83 -17.62 -19.67
C MET A 610 -18.53 -16.29 -19.44
N LEU A 611 -18.66 -15.45 -20.47
CA LEU A 611 -19.33 -14.15 -20.38
C LEU A 611 -20.84 -14.28 -20.64
N TYR A 612 -21.64 -13.51 -19.91
CA TYR A 612 -23.09 -13.53 -20.00
C TYR A 612 -23.66 -12.11 -20.03
N ASP A 613 -24.79 -11.93 -20.73
CA ASP A 613 -25.56 -10.69 -20.66
C ASP A 613 -26.33 -10.56 -19.32
N VAL A 614 -27.01 -9.43 -19.13
CA VAL A 614 -27.82 -9.16 -17.93
C VAL A 614 -29.02 -10.10 -17.74
N HIS A 615 -29.40 -10.86 -18.78
CA HIS A 615 -30.46 -11.86 -18.76
C HIS A 615 -29.91 -13.30 -18.56
N GLY A 616 -28.60 -13.47 -18.53
CA GLY A 616 -27.93 -14.76 -18.40
C GLY A 616 -27.75 -15.53 -19.69
N ASN A 617 -27.96 -14.90 -20.86
CA ASN A 617 -27.59 -15.52 -22.13
C ASN A 617 -26.06 -15.51 -22.27
N PHE A 618 -25.49 -16.61 -22.74
CA PHE A 618 -24.06 -16.69 -23.05
C PHE A 618 -23.71 -15.76 -24.21
N ILE A 619 -22.64 -14.97 -24.05
CA ILE A 619 -22.10 -14.08 -25.07
C ILE A 619 -20.93 -14.79 -25.76
N GLU A 620 -19.85 -15.01 -25.03
CA GLU A 620 -18.61 -15.61 -25.53
C GLU A 620 -17.77 -16.22 -24.40
N GLU A 621 -16.73 -16.95 -24.78
CA GLU A 621 -15.72 -17.49 -23.88
C GLU A 621 -14.45 -16.62 -23.96
N PHE A 622 -14.08 -16.00 -22.84
CA PHE A 622 -12.91 -15.13 -22.75
C PHE A 622 -11.76 -15.83 -22.02
N LYS A 623 -10.52 -15.70 -22.51
CA LYS A 623 -9.32 -16.27 -21.87
C LYS A 623 -8.91 -15.45 -20.65
N SER A 624 -9.22 -15.92 -19.45
CA SER A 624 -9.04 -15.22 -18.17
C SER A 624 -7.62 -14.68 -17.96
N PHE A 625 -6.59 -15.44 -18.36
CA PHE A 625 -5.19 -15.04 -18.16
C PHE A 625 -4.72 -13.94 -19.12
N ASP A 626 -5.35 -13.79 -20.29
CA ASP A 626 -5.11 -12.70 -21.25
C ASP A 626 -5.66 -11.34 -20.76
N ALA A 627 -6.31 -11.31 -19.59
CA ALA A 627 -6.75 -10.09 -18.89
C ALA A 627 -6.02 -9.84 -17.56
N THR A 628 -4.90 -10.52 -17.30
CA THR A 628 -4.07 -10.23 -16.11
C THR A 628 -3.34 -8.91 -16.31
N PHE A 629 -3.57 -7.94 -15.42
CA PHE A 629 -3.15 -6.53 -15.51
C PHE A 629 -3.79 -5.72 -16.66
N ARG A 630 -5.02 -6.10 -17.06
CA ARG A 630 -5.79 -5.49 -18.15
C ARG A 630 -7.08 -4.85 -17.64
N THR A 631 -6.97 -3.85 -16.77
CA THR A 631 -8.15 -3.19 -16.18
C THR A 631 -8.99 -2.45 -17.23
N GLY A 632 -8.38 -2.03 -18.35
CA GLY A 632 -9.04 -1.30 -19.43
C GLY A 632 -10.20 -2.06 -20.06
N LEU A 633 -10.09 -3.39 -20.11
CA LEU A 633 -11.12 -4.30 -20.62
C LEU A 633 -12.48 -4.12 -19.93
N LEU A 634 -12.50 -3.65 -18.68
CA LEU A 634 -13.72 -3.46 -17.91
C LEU A 634 -14.55 -2.25 -18.34
N ALA A 635 -13.97 -1.24 -18.99
CA ALA A 635 -14.70 -0.04 -19.43
C ALA A 635 -15.95 -0.40 -20.26
N ASN A 636 -15.84 -1.42 -21.12
CA ASN A 636 -16.91 -1.89 -22.00
C ASN A 636 -17.55 -3.22 -21.56
N ASN A 637 -16.93 -3.97 -20.63
CA ASN A 637 -17.34 -5.36 -20.30
C ASN A 637 -17.71 -5.62 -18.83
N MET A 638 -17.73 -4.59 -17.97
CA MET A 638 -17.94 -4.72 -16.52
C MET A 638 -19.15 -5.58 -16.13
N SER A 639 -20.30 -5.36 -16.78
CA SER A 639 -21.53 -6.15 -16.56
C SER A 639 -21.34 -7.63 -16.90
N SER A 640 -20.70 -7.94 -18.04
CA SER A 640 -20.55 -9.32 -18.52
C SER A 640 -19.64 -10.15 -17.61
N PHE A 641 -18.55 -9.55 -17.14
CA PHE A 641 -17.67 -10.15 -16.12
C PHE A 641 -18.36 -10.27 -14.76
N THR A 642 -19.17 -9.28 -14.37
CA THR A 642 -19.98 -9.32 -13.13
C THR A 642 -21.00 -10.46 -13.15
N GLN A 643 -21.69 -10.69 -14.28
CA GLN A 643 -22.60 -11.83 -14.45
C GLN A 643 -21.84 -13.17 -14.41
N SER A 644 -20.65 -13.23 -15.01
CA SER A 644 -19.81 -14.44 -14.99
C SER A 644 -19.48 -14.90 -13.57
N MET A 645 -19.13 -13.99 -12.66
CA MET A 645 -18.73 -14.30 -11.28
C MET A 645 -19.70 -15.23 -10.54
N PHE A 646 -21.01 -15.08 -10.75
CA PHE A 646 -22.03 -15.91 -10.09
C PHE A 646 -22.75 -16.92 -10.99
N ARG A 647 -22.68 -16.79 -12.32
CA ARG A 647 -23.27 -17.75 -13.28
C ARG A 647 -22.31 -18.86 -13.69
N ALA A 648 -21.01 -18.55 -13.86
CA ALA A 648 -20.01 -19.54 -14.25
C ALA A 648 -19.52 -20.33 -13.01
N PRO A 649 -19.55 -21.68 -13.05
CA PRO A 649 -18.93 -22.50 -12.02
C PRO A 649 -17.40 -22.32 -12.03
N CYS A 650 -16.73 -22.62 -10.92
CA CYS A 650 -15.26 -22.59 -10.86
C CYS A 650 -14.65 -23.98 -11.18
N HIS A 651 -13.32 -24.07 -11.31
CA HIS A 651 -12.64 -25.33 -11.61
C HIS A 651 -12.82 -26.34 -10.46
N GLY A 652 -12.81 -27.64 -10.77
CA GLY A 652 -13.29 -28.70 -9.89
C GLY A 652 -12.50 -28.97 -8.61
N GLY A 653 -11.24 -28.57 -8.52
CA GLY A 653 -10.38 -28.77 -7.34
C GLY A 653 -10.13 -30.24 -6.94
N ASP A 654 -10.51 -31.20 -7.78
CA ASP A 654 -10.58 -32.63 -7.47
C ASP A 654 -9.26 -33.39 -7.74
N GLY A 655 -8.14 -32.70 -7.57
CA GLY A 655 -6.81 -33.20 -7.98
C GLY A 655 -6.52 -33.04 -9.47
N THR A 656 -7.33 -32.24 -10.17
CA THR A 656 -7.08 -31.72 -11.52
C THR A 656 -6.63 -30.26 -11.48
N VAL A 657 -6.06 -29.77 -12.58
CA VAL A 657 -5.66 -28.37 -12.79
C VAL A 657 -6.00 -27.96 -14.23
N ASP A 658 -6.38 -26.69 -14.44
CA ASP A 658 -6.57 -26.17 -15.79
C ASP A 658 -5.21 -26.13 -16.56
N PRO A 659 -5.17 -26.61 -17.83
CA PRO A 659 -3.92 -26.68 -18.60
C PRO A 659 -3.19 -25.34 -18.82
N GLU A 660 -3.90 -24.22 -18.90
CA GLU A 660 -3.28 -22.89 -19.09
C GLU A 660 -2.70 -22.39 -17.77
N LEU A 661 -3.34 -22.65 -16.62
CA LEU A 661 -2.75 -22.36 -15.30
C LEU A 661 -1.50 -23.23 -15.01
N ALA A 662 -1.50 -24.45 -15.52
CA ALA A 662 -0.42 -25.42 -15.34
C ALA A 662 0.79 -25.24 -16.28
N ASN A 663 0.70 -24.36 -17.29
CA ASN A 663 1.73 -24.21 -18.34
C ASN A 663 1.95 -22.78 -18.85
N SER A 664 0.96 -21.88 -18.78
CA SER A 664 0.97 -20.56 -19.43
C SER A 664 0.21 -19.48 -18.63
N ALA A 665 0.23 -19.52 -17.30
CA ALA A 665 -0.65 -18.71 -16.43
C ALA A 665 -0.48 -17.17 -16.54
N LEU A 666 0.64 -16.68 -17.06
CA LEU A 666 0.95 -15.24 -17.26
C LEU A 666 1.61 -15.04 -18.64
N PRO A 667 0.86 -15.22 -19.74
CA PRO A 667 1.42 -15.35 -21.09
C PRO A 667 2.07 -14.04 -21.59
N ALA A 668 1.61 -12.88 -21.09
CA ALA A 668 2.19 -11.57 -21.38
C ALA A 668 3.61 -11.36 -20.81
N PHE A 669 4.03 -12.16 -19.82
CA PHE A 669 5.32 -11.99 -19.13
C PHE A 669 6.28 -13.15 -19.37
N GLN A 670 5.78 -14.36 -19.62
CA GLN A 670 6.61 -15.53 -19.88
C GLN A 670 5.92 -16.54 -20.80
N ARG A 671 6.66 -17.05 -21.78
CA ARG A 671 6.19 -18.07 -22.74
C ARG A 671 5.64 -19.36 -22.09
N ALA A 672 6.14 -19.70 -20.91
CA ALA A 672 5.69 -20.85 -20.13
C ALA A 672 5.81 -20.56 -18.64
N ILE A 673 4.71 -20.69 -17.89
CA ILE A 673 4.70 -20.52 -16.44
C ILE A 673 3.64 -21.43 -15.82
N ASP A 674 4.11 -22.31 -14.94
CA ASP A 674 3.33 -23.29 -14.20
C ASP A 674 3.18 -22.78 -12.76
N ALA A 675 1.98 -22.27 -12.43
CA ALA A 675 1.72 -21.69 -11.12
C ALA A 675 1.88 -22.70 -9.98
N LEU A 676 1.57 -23.98 -10.24
CA LEU A 676 1.55 -25.06 -9.25
C LEU A 676 2.98 -25.59 -9.00
N SER A 677 3.81 -25.71 -10.04
CA SER A 677 5.26 -25.90 -9.88
C SER A 677 5.89 -24.72 -9.13
N GLY A 678 5.41 -23.50 -9.38
CA GLY A 678 5.76 -22.32 -8.59
C GLY A 678 5.42 -22.45 -7.10
N ASP A 679 4.25 -23.01 -6.77
CA ASP A 679 3.82 -23.21 -5.38
C ASP A 679 4.69 -24.25 -4.63
N ILE A 680 5.15 -25.30 -5.30
CA ILE A 680 6.14 -26.26 -4.72
C ILE A 680 7.49 -25.56 -4.49
N SER A 681 7.96 -24.77 -5.44
CA SER A 681 9.19 -23.99 -5.27
C SER A 681 9.07 -22.98 -4.13
N LYS A 682 7.91 -22.34 -3.96
CA LYS A 682 7.63 -21.47 -2.80
C LYS A 682 7.58 -22.26 -1.48
N ASN A 683 6.94 -23.43 -1.44
CA ASN A 683 6.95 -24.33 -0.27
C ASN A 683 8.38 -24.59 0.24
N ARG A 684 9.30 -24.89 -0.68
CA ARG A 684 10.69 -25.23 -0.36
C ARG A 684 11.54 -24.00 -0.04
N ASN A 685 11.38 -22.91 -0.78
CA ASN A 685 12.10 -21.66 -0.53
C ASN A 685 11.63 -20.92 0.74
N PHE A 686 10.41 -21.19 1.22
CA PHE A 686 9.94 -20.77 2.54
C PHE A 686 10.46 -21.68 3.68
N GLY A 687 11.08 -22.82 3.38
CA GLY A 687 11.56 -23.79 4.36
C GLY A 687 10.42 -24.32 5.23
N LEU A 688 9.29 -24.69 4.60
CA LEU A 688 8.20 -25.34 5.33
C LEU A 688 8.52 -26.83 5.54
N PRO A 689 8.32 -27.37 6.76
CA PRO A 689 8.51 -28.80 7.07
C PRO A 689 7.70 -29.77 6.20
N ALA A 690 7.97 -31.06 6.40
CA ALA A 690 7.27 -32.13 5.72
C ALA A 690 5.76 -32.12 6.02
N TYR A 691 4.95 -32.54 5.06
CA TYR A 691 3.50 -32.68 5.21
C TYR A 691 3.09 -33.44 6.49
N VAL A 692 3.81 -34.52 6.80
CA VAL A 692 3.51 -35.38 7.96
C VAL A 692 3.72 -34.68 9.30
N ASP A 693 4.59 -33.68 9.38
CA ASP A 693 4.83 -32.92 10.61
C ASP A 693 3.62 -32.03 10.96
N TYR A 694 2.92 -31.53 9.94
CA TYR A 694 1.65 -30.80 10.12
C TYR A 694 0.48 -31.72 10.50
N ILE A 695 0.47 -32.96 9.98
CA ILE A 695 -0.52 -33.98 10.39
C ILE A 695 -0.32 -34.38 11.86
N LEU A 696 0.93 -34.53 12.30
CA LEU A 696 1.24 -34.74 13.71
C LEU A 696 0.82 -33.51 14.55
N HIS A 697 1.15 -32.29 14.13
CA HIS A 697 0.83 -31.07 14.84
C HIS A 697 -0.69 -30.83 15.02
N PHE A 698 -1.46 -30.91 13.93
CA PHE A 698 -2.90 -30.58 13.97
C PHE A 698 -3.80 -31.74 14.41
N LEU A 699 -3.42 -32.99 14.12
CA LEU A 699 -4.28 -34.16 14.33
C LEU A 699 -3.74 -35.14 15.40
N GLY A 700 -2.47 -35.03 15.81
CA GLY A 700 -1.84 -35.98 16.71
C GLY A 700 -1.63 -37.37 16.09
N ILE A 701 -1.56 -37.44 14.75
CA ILE A 701 -1.42 -38.70 14.00
C ILE A 701 0.01 -38.81 13.46
N GLU A 702 0.72 -39.87 13.84
CA GLU A 702 1.99 -40.22 13.24
C GLU A 702 1.79 -40.93 11.89
N ILE A 703 2.58 -40.55 10.89
CA ILE A 703 2.59 -41.14 9.55
C ILE A 703 4.01 -41.65 9.27
N ASN A 704 4.20 -42.97 9.34
CA ASN A 704 5.50 -43.61 9.17
C ASN A 704 5.62 -44.30 7.78
N THR A 705 4.49 -44.64 7.17
CA THR A 705 4.40 -45.26 5.85
C THR A 705 3.40 -44.50 4.95
N PHE A 706 3.53 -44.64 3.64
CA PHE A 706 2.56 -44.06 2.70
C PHE A 706 1.15 -44.63 2.91
N GLU A 707 1.07 -45.90 3.30
CA GLU A 707 -0.17 -46.60 3.61
C GLU A 707 -0.92 -46.01 4.82
N ASP A 708 -0.23 -45.39 5.78
CA ASP A 708 -0.86 -44.72 6.94
C ASP A 708 -1.74 -43.53 6.49
N LEU A 709 -1.38 -42.84 5.41
CA LEU A 709 -2.18 -41.74 4.83
C LEU A 709 -3.56 -42.19 4.35
N TYR A 710 -3.68 -43.45 3.91
CA TYR A 710 -4.97 -44.05 3.58
C TYR A 710 -5.70 -44.52 4.85
N THR A 711 -4.98 -45.16 5.78
CA THR A 711 -5.54 -45.71 7.03
C THR A 711 -6.09 -44.62 7.95
N ALA A 712 -5.42 -43.48 8.05
CA ALA A 712 -5.87 -42.27 8.74
C ALA A 712 -7.04 -41.56 8.04
N GLY A 713 -7.47 -42.04 6.87
CA GLY A 713 -8.60 -41.52 6.10
C GLY A 713 -8.30 -40.27 5.24
N LEU A 714 -7.08 -39.70 5.35
CA LEU A 714 -6.68 -38.44 4.72
C LEU A 714 -6.74 -38.50 3.19
N MET A 715 -6.31 -39.62 2.58
CA MET A 715 -6.12 -39.72 1.12
C MET A 715 -6.81 -40.93 0.47
N THR A 716 -6.96 -40.93 -0.86
CA THR A 716 -7.41 -42.12 -1.60
C THR A 716 -6.25 -43.09 -1.82
N LYS A 717 -6.54 -44.38 -2.04
CA LYS A 717 -5.48 -45.37 -2.40
C LYS A 717 -4.72 -44.98 -3.68
N GLU A 718 -5.36 -44.23 -4.57
CA GLU A 718 -4.77 -43.72 -5.80
C GLU A 718 -3.77 -42.60 -5.51
N LYS A 719 -4.16 -41.54 -4.78
CA LYS A 719 -3.25 -40.45 -4.42
C LYS A 719 -2.07 -40.94 -3.56
N VAL A 720 -2.28 -41.93 -2.68
CA VAL A 720 -1.20 -42.61 -1.95
C VAL A 720 -0.20 -43.32 -2.87
N ARG A 721 -0.67 -44.01 -3.94
CA ARG A 721 0.23 -44.63 -4.93
C ARG A 721 1.01 -43.59 -5.73
N LEU A 722 0.38 -42.47 -6.11
CA LEU A 722 1.04 -41.37 -6.83
C LEU A 722 2.11 -40.70 -5.96
N LEU A 723 1.83 -40.45 -4.67
CA LEU A 723 2.85 -39.97 -3.73
C LEU A 723 4.01 -40.96 -3.59
N LYS A 724 3.72 -42.26 -3.44
CA LYS A 724 4.73 -43.33 -3.34
C LYS A 724 5.56 -43.55 -4.62
N SER A 725 5.09 -43.09 -5.79
CA SER A 725 5.85 -43.08 -7.05
C SER A 725 6.55 -41.75 -7.34
N THR A 726 6.35 -40.74 -6.48
CA THR A 726 6.90 -39.39 -6.58
C THR A 726 8.00 -39.15 -5.56
N TYR A 727 7.76 -39.55 -4.31
CA TYR A 727 8.64 -39.36 -3.15
C TYR A 727 9.18 -40.71 -2.63
N ALA A 728 10.37 -40.72 -2.04
CA ALA A 728 10.97 -41.95 -1.51
C ALA A 728 10.40 -42.34 -0.14
N HIS A 729 10.11 -41.35 0.69
CA HIS A 729 9.60 -41.50 2.06
C HIS A 729 8.42 -40.52 2.34
N PRO A 730 7.48 -40.82 3.26
CA PRO A 730 6.40 -39.88 3.60
C PRO A 730 6.90 -38.54 4.15
N ARG A 731 8.07 -38.52 4.80
CA ARG A 731 8.75 -37.29 5.26
C ARG A 731 9.30 -36.43 4.12
N ASP A 732 9.34 -36.93 2.88
CA ASP A 732 9.77 -36.12 1.73
C ASP A 732 8.63 -35.26 1.17
N ILE A 733 7.37 -35.58 1.48
CA ILE A 733 6.19 -34.93 0.88
C ILE A 733 6.14 -33.43 1.23
N ASP A 734 6.14 -32.56 0.21
CA ASP A 734 5.92 -31.11 0.36
C ASP A 734 4.52 -30.85 0.95
N VAL A 735 4.40 -29.97 1.94
CA VAL A 735 3.13 -29.75 2.67
C VAL A 735 1.97 -29.33 1.74
N ILE A 736 2.23 -28.49 0.71
CA ILE A 736 1.20 -28.12 -0.28
C ILE A 736 0.82 -29.29 -1.20
N ALA A 737 1.76 -30.18 -1.54
CA ALA A 737 1.49 -31.37 -2.36
C ALA A 737 0.63 -32.39 -1.61
N GLY A 738 0.98 -32.68 -0.35
CA GLY A 738 0.22 -33.59 0.51
C GLY A 738 -1.12 -32.99 0.91
N GLY A 739 -1.07 -31.94 1.73
CA GLY A 739 -2.25 -31.35 2.38
C GLY A 739 -3.11 -30.46 1.48
N GLY A 740 -2.55 -29.90 0.42
CA GLY A 740 -3.31 -29.10 -0.56
C GLY A 740 -3.87 -29.91 -1.72
N TRP A 741 -3.08 -30.81 -2.32
CA TRP A 741 -3.42 -31.43 -3.61
C TRP A 741 -3.83 -32.91 -3.56
N CYS A 742 -3.42 -33.65 -2.51
CA CYS A 742 -3.62 -35.10 -2.42
C CYS A 742 -4.62 -35.54 -1.34
N GLU A 743 -4.84 -34.72 -0.31
CA GLU A 743 -5.90 -34.91 0.67
C GLU A 743 -7.30 -34.91 0.03
N LYS A 744 -8.22 -35.66 0.65
CA LYS A 744 -9.65 -35.53 0.38
C LYS A 744 -10.21 -34.28 1.05
N ASN A 745 -11.24 -33.70 0.45
CA ASN A 745 -12.04 -32.67 1.10
C ASN A 745 -12.61 -33.17 2.44
N MET A 746 -12.58 -32.30 3.45
CA MET A 746 -13.06 -32.58 4.80
C MET A 746 -14.57 -32.87 4.80
N LYS A 747 -15.05 -33.71 5.71
CA LYS A 747 -16.48 -34.02 5.81
C LYS A 747 -17.29 -32.74 6.08
N GLY A 748 -18.20 -32.42 5.16
CA GLY A 748 -19.06 -31.23 5.24
C GLY A 748 -18.44 -29.95 4.69
N GLY A 749 -17.25 -30.01 4.10
CA GLY A 749 -16.60 -28.92 3.38
C GLY A 749 -16.18 -29.32 1.94
N ASN A 750 -15.70 -28.33 1.19
CA ASN A 750 -15.20 -28.40 -0.18
C ASN A 750 -13.67 -28.23 -0.26
N ILE A 751 -12.96 -28.26 0.87
CA ILE A 751 -11.49 -28.12 0.94
C ILE A 751 -10.85 -29.23 1.78
N PRO A 752 -9.56 -29.56 1.55
CA PRO A 752 -8.78 -30.46 2.42
C PRO A 752 -8.75 -30.03 3.89
N LEU A 753 -8.48 -31.00 4.78
CA LEU A 753 -8.45 -30.77 6.22
C LEU A 753 -7.22 -29.96 6.64
N THR A 754 -6.06 -30.22 6.05
CA THR A 754 -4.84 -29.44 6.33
C THR A 754 -4.97 -27.98 5.86
N VAL A 755 -5.58 -27.74 4.69
CA VAL A 755 -5.92 -26.38 4.24
C VAL A 755 -6.85 -25.69 5.25
N ALA A 756 -7.90 -26.37 5.70
CA ALA A 756 -8.82 -25.83 6.71
C ALA A 756 -8.10 -25.51 8.05
N ASN A 757 -7.22 -26.38 8.52
CA ASN A 757 -6.49 -26.18 9.78
C ASN A 757 -5.54 -24.97 9.72
N ILE A 758 -4.78 -24.82 8.63
CA ILE A 758 -3.84 -23.69 8.44
C ILE A 758 -4.60 -22.37 8.26
N LEU A 759 -5.70 -22.37 7.50
CA LEU A 759 -6.58 -21.20 7.40
C LEU A 759 -7.16 -20.84 8.77
N ASN A 760 -7.64 -21.82 9.55
CA ASN A 760 -8.27 -21.59 10.84
C ASN A 760 -7.29 -21.09 11.90
N ASP A 761 -6.05 -21.58 11.94
CA ASP A 761 -5.00 -21.05 12.84
C ASP A 761 -4.84 -19.54 12.61
N ASN A 762 -4.52 -19.12 11.39
CA ASN A 762 -4.34 -17.70 11.07
C ASN A 762 -5.62 -16.87 11.28
N THR A 763 -6.78 -17.42 10.92
CA THR A 763 -8.07 -16.76 11.10
C THR A 763 -8.40 -16.53 12.58
N LEU A 764 -8.05 -17.48 13.46
CA LEU A 764 -8.18 -17.33 14.92
C LEU A 764 -7.14 -16.35 15.49
N ARG A 765 -5.92 -16.28 14.94
CA ARG A 765 -4.93 -15.24 15.30
C ARG A 765 -5.51 -13.87 15.02
N ALA A 766 -5.95 -13.62 13.80
CA ALA A 766 -6.52 -12.34 13.38
C ALA A 766 -7.75 -11.90 14.20
N ILE A 767 -8.62 -12.82 14.64
CA ILE A 767 -9.74 -12.49 15.53
C ILE A 767 -9.26 -12.07 16.92
N LYS A 768 -8.23 -12.73 17.45
CA LYS A 768 -7.71 -12.51 18.82
C LYS A 768 -6.76 -11.31 18.92
N SER A 769 -6.07 -10.95 17.86
CA SER A 769 -5.11 -9.84 17.84
C SER A 769 -5.69 -8.51 17.34
N ASP A 770 -6.89 -8.50 16.75
CA ASP A 770 -7.53 -7.29 16.22
C ASP A 770 -8.29 -6.53 17.32
N ARG A 771 -7.66 -5.47 17.85
CA ARG A 771 -8.28 -4.56 18.84
C ARG A 771 -9.58 -3.94 18.32
N HIS A 772 -9.70 -3.79 17.01
CA HIS A 772 -10.86 -3.24 16.32
C HIS A 772 -11.71 -4.35 15.65
N TRP A 773 -11.70 -5.58 16.18
CA TRP A 773 -12.54 -6.68 15.70
C TRP A 773 -14.04 -6.31 15.83
N TYR A 774 -14.78 -6.44 14.73
CA TYR A 774 -16.10 -5.81 14.59
C TYR A 774 -17.19 -6.38 15.52
N GLU A 775 -17.04 -7.61 16.02
CA GLU A 775 -18.00 -8.22 16.95
C GLU A 775 -17.80 -7.79 18.41
N ARG A 776 -16.71 -7.05 18.72
CA ARG A 776 -16.41 -6.51 20.04
C ARG A 776 -17.34 -5.34 20.36
N CYS A 777 -17.99 -5.37 21.53
CA CYS A 777 -18.87 -4.28 21.98
C CYS A 777 -18.19 -3.27 22.92
N ASN A 778 -16.91 -3.50 23.23
CA ASN A 778 -16.04 -2.72 24.10
C ASN A 778 -14.83 -2.12 23.35
N ARG A 779 -14.76 -2.26 22.02
CA ARG A 779 -13.72 -1.62 21.19
C ARG A 779 -13.98 -0.12 21.03
N PRO A 780 -12.97 0.67 20.63
CA PRO A 780 -13.19 2.04 20.16
C PRO A 780 -14.24 2.07 19.04
N HIS A 781 -15.18 3.00 19.15
CA HIS A 781 -16.30 3.18 18.22
C HIS A 781 -17.11 1.89 17.94
N ALA A 782 -17.25 1.01 18.94
CA ALA A 782 -17.96 -0.27 18.81
C ALA A 782 -19.39 -0.13 18.25
N PHE A 783 -19.77 -1.08 17.39
CA PHE A 783 -21.16 -1.20 16.95
C PHE A 783 -22.07 -1.58 18.12
N THR A 784 -23.17 -0.85 18.26
CA THR A 784 -24.29 -1.28 19.10
C THR A 784 -24.85 -2.62 18.61
N GLU A 785 -25.50 -3.35 19.51
CA GLU A 785 -26.12 -4.65 19.17
C GLU A 785 -27.11 -4.55 17.99
N LYS A 786 -27.77 -3.40 17.81
CA LYS A 786 -28.65 -3.13 16.66
C LYS A 786 -27.87 -2.98 15.35
N GLN A 787 -26.74 -2.28 15.37
CA GLN A 787 -25.85 -2.13 14.21
C GLN A 787 -25.21 -3.47 13.83
N LEU A 788 -24.71 -4.23 14.82
CA LEU A 788 -24.13 -5.57 14.60
C LEU A 788 -25.16 -6.58 14.05
N LYS A 789 -26.44 -6.48 14.45
CA LYS A 789 -27.55 -7.25 13.87
C LYS A 789 -27.84 -6.91 12.40
N GLU A 790 -27.49 -5.70 11.93
CA GLU A 790 -27.59 -5.33 10.52
C GLU A 790 -26.36 -5.81 9.73
N ILE A 791 -25.15 -5.60 10.26
CA ILE A 791 -23.90 -6.10 9.65
C ILE A 791 -23.96 -7.62 9.44
N ARG A 792 -24.52 -8.38 10.38
CA ARG A 792 -24.68 -9.84 10.27
C ARG A 792 -25.66 -10.31 9.17
N LYS A 793 -26.25 -9.40 8.39
CA LYS A 793 -27.05 -9.71 7.20
C LYS A 793 -26.25 -9.60 5.90
N SER A 794 -25.05 -9.03 5.94
CA SER A 794 -24.18 -8.84 4.78
C SER A 794 -23.85 -10.17 4.10
N THR A 795 -23.98 -10.17 2.78
CA THR A 795 -23.60 -11.26 1.87
C THR A 795 -22.99 -10.66 0.61
N LEU A 796 -22.20 -11.43 -0.13
CA LEU A 796 -21.68 -10.99 -1.43
C LEU A 796 -22.83 -10.73 -2.44
N SER A 797 -23.97 -11.44 -2.32
CA SER A 797 -25.19 -11.10 -3.07
C SER A 797 -25.74 -9.71 -2.73
N CYS A 798 -25.63 -9.27 -1.48
CA CYS A 798 -26.00 -7.91 -1.06
C CYS A 798 -25.05 -6.87 -1.65
N LEU A 799 -23.75 -7.17 -1.73
CA LEU A 799 -22.74 -6.29 -2.35
C LEU A 799 -23.05 -6.10 -3.84
N MET A 800 -23.14 -7.19 -4.60
CA MET A 800 -23.44 -7.14 -6.04
C MET A 800 -24.77 -6.42 -6.34
N CYS A 801 -25.82 -6.66 -5.56
CA CYS A 801 -27.10 -5.95 -5.69
C CYS A 801 -27.09 -4.47 -5.24
N ALA A 802 -26.03 -4.00 -4.60
CA ALA A 802 -25.87 -2.59 -4.20
C ALA A 802 -25.00 -1.80 -5.20
N VAL A 803 -24.00 -2.44 -5.80
CA VAL A 803 -22.93 -1.74 -6.56
C VAL A 803 -22.41 -2.46 -7.82
N GLY A 804 -22.92 -3.64 -8.17
CA GLY A 804 -22.49 -4.41 -9.34
C GLY A 804 -23.25 -4.03 -10.62
N ASP A 805 -22.54 -3.84 -11.72
CA ASP A 805 -23.09 -3.43 -13.01
C ASP A 805 -23.97 -4.53 -13.62
N GLY A 806 -25.14 -4.14 -14.14
CA GLY A 806 -26.10 -5.09 -14.73
C GLY A 806 -26.77 -6.06 -13.75
N VAL A 807 -26.54 -5.94 -12.44
CA VAL A 807 -27.05 -6.89 -11.44
C VAL A 807 -28.50 -6.58 -11.05
N THR A 808 -29.44 -7.28 -11.69
CA THR A 808 -30.89 -7.22 -11.36
C THR A 808 -31.37 -8.44 -10.57
N GLU A 809 -30.73 -9.59 -10.79
CA GLU A 809 -30.94 -10.85 -10.09
C GLU A 809 -29.60 -11.51 -9.69
N VAL A 810 -29.61 -12.24 -8.58
CA VAL A 810 -28.44 -12.95 -8.01
C VAL A 810 -28.87 -14.24 -7.31
N PRO A 811 -27.99 -15.24 -7.17
CA PRO A 811 -28.23 -16.36 -6.26
C PRO A 811 -28.26 -15.86 -4.80
N LYS A 812 -29.04 -16.53 -3.94
CA LYS A 812 -29.16 -16.14 -2.52
C LYS A 812 -27.89 -16.37 -1.70
N LYS A 813 -27.06 -17.33 -2.10
CA LYS A 813 -25.70 -17.55 -1.60
C LYS A 813 -24.76 -17.33 -2.79
N ALA A 814 -23.92 -16.31 -2.74
CA ALA A 814 -23.19 -15.87 -3.92
C ALA A 814 -22.16 -16.89 -4.39
N PHE A 815 -21.48 -17.55 -3.45
CA PHE A 815 -20.39 -18.51 -3.69
C PHE A 815 -20.83 -19.88 -4.21
N TYR A 816 -22.14 -20.15 -4.28
CA TYR A 816 -22.67 -21.45 -4.65
C TYR A 816 -23.31 -21.40 -6.04
N ASN A 817 -23.17 -22.48 -6.79
CA ASN A 817 -23.80 -22.64 -8.11
C ASN A 817 -25.33 -22.41 -8.07
N ILE A 818 -25.84 -21.86 -9.17
CA ILE A 818 -27.27 -21.68 -9.38
C ILE A 818 -27.92 -23.05 -9.48
N SER A 819 -28.96 -23.28 -8.69
CA SER A 819 -29.65 -24.58 -8.61
C SER A 819 -31.07 -24.42 -8.07
N PRO A 820 -31.94 -25.44 -8.12
CA PRO A 820 -33.25 -25.38 -7.46
C PRO A 820 -33.19 -25.08 -5.95
N LYS A 821 -32.04 -25.33 -5.29
CA LYS A 821 -31.80 -25.01 -3.87
C LYS A 821 -31.17 -23.62 -3.66
N ASN A 822 -30.56 -23.04 -4.69
CA ASN A 822 -29.97 -21.70 -4.72
C ASN A 822 -30.37 -20.97 -6.01
N PRO A 823 -31.68 -20.70 -6.23
CA PRO A 823 -32.13 -20.06 -7.47
C PRO A 823 -31.75 -18.58 -7.48
N LEU A 824 -31.70 -18.02 -8.69
CA LEU A 824 -31.65 -16.58 -8.88
C LEU A 824 -32.90 -15.92 -8.28
N VAL A 825 -32.71 -14.78 -7.65
CA VAL A 825 -33.78 -13.92 -7.15
C VAL A 825 -33.47 -12.46 -7.44
N THR A 826 -34.51 -11.67 -7.70
CA THR A 826 -34.40 -10.22 -7.88
C THR A 826 -33.77 -9.56 -6.65
N CYS A 827 -33.00 -8.50 -6.87
CA CYS A 827 -32.26 -7.81 -5.81
C CYS A 827 -33.12 -7.26 -4.66
N ASP A 828 -34.41 -7.01 -4.87
CA ASP A 828 -35.34 -6.62 -3.79
C ASP A 828 -35.67 -7.75 -2.81
N LYS A 829 -35.42 -9.00 -3.19
CA LYS A 829 -35.53 -10.18 -2.31
C LYS A 829 -34.24 -10.42 -1.51
N ILE A 830 -33.16 -9.70 -1.80
CA ILE A 830 -31.91 -9.71 -1.03
C ILE A 830 -31.99 -8.66 0.08
N LYS A 831 -31.57 -9.02 1.28
CA LYS A 831 -31.64 -8.13 2.45
C LYS A 831 -30.50 -7.12 2.40
N LYS A 832 -30.81 -5.90 1.96
CA LYS A 832 -29.89 -4.75 1.98
C LYS A 832 -29.59 -4.30 3.42
N LEU A 833 -28.43 -3.69 3.64
CA LEU A 833 -28.05 -3.13 4.94
C LEU A 833 -29.00 -1.98 5.32
N ASN A 834 -29.61 -2.04 6.51
CA ASN A 834 -30.51 -0.99 6.99
C ASN A 834 -29.74 0.00 7.86
N PHE A 835 -29.51 1.21 7.36
CA PHE A 835 -28.74 2.25 8.06
C PHE A 835 -29.47 2.88 9.26
N LYS A 836 -30.78 2.65 9.47
CA LYS A 836 -31.54 3.28 10.57
C LYS A 836 -30.90 3.18 11.98
N PRO A 837 -30.18 2.11 12.38
CA PRO A 837 -29.48 2.05 13.66
C PRO A 837 -28.31 3.03 13.82
N TRP A 838 -27.80 3.61 12.74
CA TRP A 838 -26.78 4.68 12.76
C TRP A 838 -27.39 6.09 12.80
N ALA A 839 -28.72 6.22 12.96
CA ALA A 839 -29.38 7.53 13.00
C ALA A 839 -29.03 8.31 14.27
N ASP A 840 -28.35 9.45 14.12
CA ASP A 840 -27.92 10.31 15.20
C ASP A 840 -29.08 11.21 15.70
N PRO A 841 -29.51 11.09 16.98
CA PRO A 841 -30.53 11.96 17.56
C PRO A 841 -30.15 13.45 17.59
N ALA A 842 -28.86 13.78 17.64
CA ALA A 842 -28.38 15.16 17.67
C ALA A 842 -28.68 15.90 16.35
N CYS A 843 -28.55 15.23 15.21
CA CYS A 843 -28.91 15.80 13.91
C CYS A 843 -30.41 16.15 13.79
N LYS A 844 -31.28 15.48 14.54
CA LYS A 844 -32.72 15.82 14.57
C LYS A 844 -33.01 17.10 15.36
N LYS A 845 -32.28 17.36 16.45
CA LYS A 845 -32.46 18.57 17.27
C LYS A 845 -32.06 19.86 16.53
N LYS A 846 -31.00 19.83 15.72
CA LYS A 846 -30.61 20.99 14.89
C LYS A 846 -31.67 21.39 13.85
N LYS A 847 -32.57 20.48 13.43
CA LYS A 847 -33.70 20.81 12.54
C LYS A 847 -34.85 21.51 13.27
N SER A 848 -34.99 21.37 14.59
CA SER A 848 -36.04 22.11 15.33
C SER A 848 -35.60 23.53 15.68
N SER A 849 -34.33 23.75 16.05
CA SER A 849 -33.84 25.10 16.39
C SER A 849 -33.89 26.07 15.20
N LYS A 850 -33.45 25.64 14.01
CA LYS A 850 -33.58 26.42 12.77
C LYS A 850 -35.03 26.71 12.35
N LYS A 851 -36.02 26.01 12.92
CA LYS A 851 -37.44 26.29 12.67
C LYS A 851 -38.01 27.33 13.64
N THR A 852 -37.35 27.59 14.76
CA THR A 852 -37.70 28.65 15.71
C THR A 852 -37.06 30.00 15.38
N GLU A 853 -35.91 30.03 14.70
CA GLU A 853 -35.23 31.26 14.24
C GLU A 853 -35.78 31.81 12.91
N LEU A 854 -36.75 31.13 12.30
CA LEU A 854 -37.46 31.56 11.08
C LEU A 854 -38.91 32.01 11.35
N ASP A 855 -39.39 31.81 12.58
CA ASP A 855 -40.72 32.22 13.07
C ASP A 855 -40.59 33.31 14.17
N SER A 856 -39.44 34.01 14.22
CA SER A 856 -39.09 35.09 15.18
C SER A 856 -38.44 36.28 14.47
#